data_AF-A0A453CV30-F1
#
_entry.id   AF-A0A453CV30-F1
#
_cell.length_a   1.000
_cell.length_b   1.000
_cell.length_c   1.000
_cell.angle_alpha   90.00
_cell.angle_beta   90.00
_cell.angle_gamma   90.00
#
_symmetry.space_group_name_H-M   'P 1'
#
loop_
_entity.id
_entity.type
_entity.pdbx_description
1 polymer ?
#
loop_
_entity_poly.entity_id
_entity_poly.type
_entity_poly.pdbx_seq_one_letter_code
_entity_poly.pdbx_strand_id
1 'polypeptide(L)'
;RHCLWIVGNAHTLYKSGTEWTELVADAERRKCVFSATNDATICKLVLQVKQELDELDDLLNADSAVFSNTRWKVILSDEFRKSFTKLKSPQLRKEVLQKLIRLGDGWRTTVKNLDIPGVSHLAKVYKVWNLYLVWSTDVEKTEGRYFQIIRVWDLLSQQNVARTVQRLENLFSMYTDDYLDHCRRVQTQGKLEVPMVWHIEHDIIRYNKDYKVVAHEEHDVVDTSYAMENSKVSESFLLMKFYSLSSGMAKHLLTATDGSEIDIPFELTDEEQIIIQFPLTSFILGRSGTGKTTVLTMKLIQKEQQSLIASQGLHLDGDDLSGLDHKNIMPLKDGRESFVKQVFITVSPKLCSAIKNHISGLKRFGTGDISGQPSILHMHDIMDDLDEFTEIPDNFCDLPHEHYPLTITYRKFLMMLDGTCRTSFFDAFYGEMKSSFERGHSRSRAVQTFIELKEVTYEKFAAFYWPRFNADLTKKFAASTVFTEIISHIKGAYQASRPCTGKLGRQDYVMLSDKRFSSLNNEKRDKIYDIFLEYESMKCTAKEFDLSDFVNSLHSSLVSEGYHGDMVDFVYIDEVQDLTMTQIALLKYVCMNIKEGFLFAGDTAQTIARGIDFRFEDIRSLFYTAFLAETEASNQGLKHGDWTCIRRSSCAAGV
;
A
#
# COMPACT_ATOMS: atom_id res chain seq x y z
N ARG A 1 -28.82 -50.11 9.59
CA ARG A 1 -29.03 -48.65 9.53
C ARG A 1 -28.93 -48.26 8.07
N HIS A 2 -29.99 -47.72 7.47
CA HIS A 2 -29.98 -47.24 6.09
C HIS A 2 -29.83 -45.72 6.12
N CYS A 3 -28.97 -45.19 5.26
CA CYS A 3 -28.76 -43.75 5.10
C CYS A 3 -29.15 -43.38 3.67
N LEU A 4 -29.95 -42.32 3.53
CA LEU A 4 -30.36 -41.76 2.25
C LEU A 4 -29.55 -40.49 2.01
N TRP A 5 -28.74 -40.49 0.95
CA TRP A 5 -28.00 -39.32 0.49
C TRP A 5 -28.72 -38.69 -0.69
N ILE A 6 -28.97 -37.38 -0.61
CA ILE A 6 -29.67 -36.62 -1.64
C ILE A 6 -28.72 -35.53 -2.11
N VAL A 7 -28.45 -35.50 -3.42
CA VAL A 7 -27.60 -34.50 -4.06
C VAL A 7 -28.49 -33.55 -4.86
N GLY A 8 -28.45 -32.26 -4.55
CA GLY A 8 -29.26 -31.25 -5.23
C GLY A 8 -29.04 -29.83 -4.71
N ASN A 9 -29.68 -28.85 -5.33
CA ASN A 9 -29.63 -27.45 -4.87
C ASN A 9 -30.63 -27.27 -3.71
N ALA A 10 -30.11 -27.08 -2.49
CA ALA A 10 -30.91 -26.95 -1.28
C ALA A 10 -31.93 -25.81 -1.36
N HIS A 11 -31.55 -24.66 -1.93
CA HIS A 11 -32.44 -23.51 -2.08
C HIS A 11 -33.60 -23.78 -3.05
N THR A 12 -33.31 -24.45 -4.17
CA THR A 12 -34.34 -24.86 -5.14
C THR A 12 -35.30 -25.89 -4.55
N LEU A 13 -34.77 -26.88 -3.82
CA LEU A 13 -35.57 -27.91 -3.15
C LEU A 13 -36.43 -27.31 -2.04
N TYR A 14 -35.88 -26.38 -1.26
CA TYR A 14 -36.60 -25.67 -0.22
C TYR A 14 -37.74 -24.81 -0.78
N LYS A 15 -37.52 -24.13 -1.91
CA LYS A 15 -38.51 -23.29 -2.58
C LYS A 15 -39.56 -24.05 -3.41
N SER A 16 -39.40 -25.36 -3.58
CA SER A 16 -40.32 -26.16 -4.40
C SER A 16 -41.73 -26.25 -3.80
N GLY A 17 -41.91 -25.97 -2.50
CA GLY A 17 -43.21 -25.95 -1.83
C GLY A 17 -43.85 -27.34 -1.64
N THR A 18 -43.04 -28.39 -1.68
CA THR A 18 -43.45 -29.80 -1.60
C THR A 18 -42.82 -30.47 -0.37
N GLU A 19 -42.91 -31.81 -0.27
CA GLU A 19 -42.26 -32.62 0.77
C GLU A 19 -40.74 -32.36 0.86
N TRP A 20 -40.13 -31.85 -0.21
CA TRP A 20 -38.73 -31.41 -0.25
C TRP A 20 -38.43 -30.22 0.68
N THR A 21 -39.39 -29.32 0.91
CA THR A 21 -39.22 -28.20 1.84
C THR A 21 -39.07 -28.70 3.27
N GLU A 22 -39.94 -29.62 3.69
CA GLU A 22 -39.86 -30.23 5.03
C GLU A 22 -38.59 -31.07 5.20
N LEU A 23 -38.18 -31.79 4.15
CA LEU A 23 -36.98 -32.61 4.15
C LEU A 23 -35.69 -31.78 4.23
N VAL A 24 -35.60 -30.65 3.52
CA VAL A 24 -34.45 -29.74 3.62
C VAL A 24 -34.43 -29.07 5.00
N ALA A 25 -35.56 -28.58 5.51
CA ALA A 25 -35.64 -27.99 6.85
C ALA A 25 -35.26 -29.00 7.96
N ASP A 26 -35.64 -30.26 7.80
CA ASP A 26 -35.25 -31.34 8.71
C ASP A 26 -33.76 -31.67 8.64
N ALA A 27 -33.19 -31.70 7.44
CA ALA A 27 -31.75 -31.88 7.25
C ALA A 27 -30.94 -30.72 7.86
N GLU A 28 -31.41 -29.48 7.73
CA GLU A 28 -30.81 -28.28 8.34
C GLU A 28 -30.84 -28.36 9.87
N ARG A 29 -32.00 -28.69 10.46
CA ARG A 29 -32.14 -28.89 11.93
C ARG A 29 -31.19 -29.96 12.47
N ARG A 30 -30.96 -31.02 11.70
CA ARG A 30 -30.07 -32.13 12.06
C ARG A 30 -28.60 -31.89 11.68
N LYS A 31 -28.26 -30.70 11.17
CA LYS A 31 -26.92 -30.34 10.69
C LYS A 31 -26.36 -31.34 9.65
N CYS A 32 -27.24 -31.91 8.83
CA CYS A 32 -26.91 -32.91 7.81
C CYS A 32 -26.93 -32.33 6.38
N VAL A 33 -26.91 -31.00 6.25
CA VAL A 33 -26.71 -30.30 4.97
C VAL A 33 -25.23 -29.98 4.83
N PHE A 34 -24.59 -30.58 3.83
CA PHE A 34 -23.19 -30.37 3.53
C PHE A 34 -23.07 -29.57 2.24
N SER A 35 -22.35 -28.44 2.27
CA SER A 35 -22.06 -27.71 1.04
C SER A 35 -20.99 -28.44 0.24
N ALA A 36 -21.33 -28.83 -0.99
CA ALA A 36 -20.37 -29.42 -1.92
C ALA A 36 -19.17 -28.49 -2.21
N THR A 37 -19.33 -27.17 -2.04
CA THR A 37 -18.26 -26.17 -2.24
C THR A 37 -17.20 -26.17 -1.15
N ASN A 38 -17.52 -26.68 0.04
CA ASN A 38 -16.65 -26.64 1.22
C ASN A 38 -15.83 -27.92 1.39
N ASP A 39 -16.10 -28.93 0.55
CA ASP A 39 -15.38 -30.20 0.53
C ASP A 39 -14.58 -30.32 -0.78
N ALA A 40 -13.26 -30.27 -0.67
CA ALA A 40 -12.36 -30.32 -1.83
C ALA A 40 -12.48 -31.62 -2.65
N THR A 41 -12.92 -32.71 -2.04
CA THR A 41 -13.10 -34.02 -2.69
C THR A 41 -14.38 -34.04 -3.51
N ILE A 42 -15.47 -33.53 -2.94
CA ILE A 42 -16.76 -33.40 -3.63
C ILE A 42 -16.67 -32.36 -4.75
N CYS A 43 -16.00 -31.22 -4.52
CA CYS A 43 -15.73 -30.24 -5.57
C CYS A 43 -14.97 -30.84 -6.76
N LYS A 44 -13.91 -31.62 -6.52
CA LYS A 44 -13.16 -32.32 -7.57
C LYS A 44 -14.03 -33.31 -8.33
N LEU A 45 -14.92 -34.03 -7.65
CA LEU A 45 -15.86 -34.96 -8.27
C LEU A 45 -16.89 -34.24 -9.14
N VAL A 46 -17.47 -33.14 -8.65
CA VAL A 46 -18.41 -32.31 -9.40
C VAL A 46 -17.75 -31.72 -10.65
N LEU A 47 -16.52 -31.24 -10.53
CA LEU A 47 -15.71 -30.77 -11.66
C LEU A 47 -15.48 -31.87 -12.70
N GLN A 48 -15.06 -33.05 -12.26
CA GLN A 48 -14.81 -34.19 -13.13
C GLN A 48 -16.09 -34.63 -13.88
N VAL A 49 -17.21 -34.77 -13.17
CA VAL A 49 -18.49 -35.17 -13.75
C VAL A 49 -19.00 -34.11 -14.75
N LYS A 50 -18.93 -32.82 -14.39
CA LYS A 50 -19.31 -31.71 -15.27
C LYS A 50 -18.41 -31.58 -16.50
N GLN A 51 -17.13 -31.91 -16.36
CA GLN A 51 -16.18 -31.99 -17.46
C GLN A 51 -16.46 -33.16 -18.41
N GLU A 52 -16.91 -34.31 -17.88
CA GLU A 52 -17.32 -35.48 -18.68
C GLU A 52 -18.64 -35.22 -19.42
N LEU A 53 -19.52 -34.37 -18.89
CA LEU A 53 -20.81 -34.00 -19.47
C LEU A 53 -20.77 -32.77 -20.40
N ASP A 54 -19.61 -32.11 -20.54
CA ASP A 54 -19.45 -30.84 -21.28
C ASP A 54 -20.37 -29.70 -20.76
N GLU A 55 -20.72 -29.75 -19.46
CA GLU A 55 -21.64 -28.83 -18.76
C GLU A 55 -20.89 -27.84 -17.84
N LEU A 56 -19.62 -27.55 -18.15
CA LEU A 56 -18.81 -26.64 -17.33
C LEU A 56 -19.38 -25.21 -17.30
N ASP A 57 -20.15 -24.84 -18.32
CA ASP A 57 -20.92 -23.60 -18.46
C ASP A 57 -21.81 -23.29 -17.26
N ASP A 58 -22.40 -24.33 -16.64
CA ASP A 58 -23.31 -24.19 -15.50
C ASP A 58 -22.59 -23.78 -14.20
N LEU A 59 -21.28 -24.02 -14.12
CA LEU A 59 -20.45 -23.74 -12.95
C LEU A 59 -19.76 -22.37 -13.03
N LEU A 60 -19.90 -21.64 -14.13
CA LEU A 60 -19.37 -20.28 -14.29
C LEU A 60 -20.22 -19.20 -13.60
N ASN A 61 -20.81 -19.54 -12.47
CA ASN A 61 -21.30 -18.52 -11.56
C ASN A 61 -20.10 -18.00 -10.77
N ALA A 62 -20.02 -16.69 -10.63
CA ALA A 62 -18.97 -15.97 -9.90
C ALA A 62 -18.68 -16.54 -8.49
N ASP A 63 -19.69 -17.10 -7.83
CA ASP A 63 -19.59 -17.66 -6.48
C ASP A 63 -19.18 -19.15 -6.45
N SER A 64 -18.79 -19.73 -7.59
CA SER A 64 -18.44 -21.14 -7.73
C SER A 64 -17.02 -21.44 -7.20
N ALA A 65 -16.91 -22.46 -6.34
CA ALA A 65 -15.64 -22.98 -5.81
C ALA A 65 -14.72 -23.59 -6.88
N VAL A 66 -15.17 -23.65 -8.14
CA VAL A 66 -14.37 -24.10 -9.29
C VAL A 66 -13.13 -23.23 -9.50
N PHE A 67 -13.22 -21.93 -9.24
CA PHE A 67 -12.10 -21.01 -9.43
C PHE A 67 -11.04 -21.08 -8.32
N SER A 68 -11.34 -21.70 -7.17
CA SER A 68 -10.40 -21.83 -6.04
C SER A 68 -9.80 -23.24 -5.89
N ASN A 69 -10.30 -24.22 -6.65
CA ASN A 69 -9.94 -25.65 -6.49
C ASN A 69 -9.22 -26.25 -7.72
N THR A 70 -8.67 -25.42 -8.60
CA THR A 70 -7.85 -25.89 -9.74
C THR A 70 -6.56 -26.53 -9.27
N ARG A 71 -6.04 -27.50 -10.04
CA ARG A 71 -4.79 -28.21 -9.68
C ARG A 71 -3.58 -27.28 -9.71
N TRP A 72 -3.54 -26.38 -10.68
CA TRP A 72 -2.52 -25.34 -10.83
C TRP A 72 -3.04 -24.02 -10.26
N LYS A 73 -2.17 -23.28 -9.55
CA LYS A 73 -2.43 -21.87 -9.25
C LYS A 73 -2.31 -21.08 -10.55
N VAL A 74 -3.39 -20.40 -10.95
CA VAL A 74 -3.40 -19.55 -12.15
C VAL A 74 -3.25 -18.09 -11.71
N ILE A 75 -2.26 -17.42 -12.27
CA ILE A 75 -1.92 -16.02 -11.99
C ILE A 75 -2.16 -15.20 -13.27
N LEU A 76 -2.89 -14.09 -13.15
CA LEU A 76 -3.29 -13.21 -14.23
C LEU A 76 -2.51 -11.89 -14.14
N SER A 77 -1.97 -11.39 -15.24
CA SER A 77 -1.36 -10.07 -15.28
C SER A 77 -2.40 -8.93 -15.26
N ASP A 78 -1.96 -7.74 -14.86
CA ASP A 78 -2.74 -6.51 -14.99
C ASP A 78 -3.12 -6.19 -16.44
N GLU A 79 -2.26 -6.54 -17.39
CA GLU A 79 -2.53 -6.31 -18.80
C GLU A 79 -3.62 -7.25 -19.34
N PHE A 80 -3.61 -8.52 -18.92
CA PHE A 80 -4.74 -9.43 -19.16
C PHE A 80 -6.04 -8.88 -18.59
N ARG A 81 -6.02 -8.37 -17.34
CA ARG A 81 -7.20 -7.77 -16.69
C ARG A 81 -7.77 -6.61 -17.53
N LYS A 82 -6.91 -5.67 -17.96
CA LYS A 82 -7.32 -4.55 -18.83
C LYS A 82 -7.83 -5.00 -20.19
N SER A 83 -7.22 -6.03 -20.78
CA SER A 83 -7.67 -6.60 -22.04
C SER A 83 -9.01 -7.33 -21.90
N PHE A 84 -9.23 -8.03 -20.79
CA PHE A 84 -10.46 -8.76 -20.49
C PHE A 84 -11.64 -7.82 -20.22
N THR A 85 -11.46 -6.75 -19.44
CA THR A 85 -12.54 -5.79 -19.15
C THR A 85 -13.05 -5.08 -20.41
N LYS A 86 -12.20 -4.91 -21.43
CA LYS A 86 -12.57 -4.36 -22.75
C LYS A 86 -13.47 -5.30 -23.57
N LEU A 87 -13.59 -6.58 -23.21
CA LEU A 87 -14.44 -7.52 -23.94
C LEU A 87 -15.92 -7.16 -23.73
N LYS A 88 -16.65 -6.88 -24.82
CA LYS A 88 -18.08 -6.53 -24.75
C LYS A 88 -19.02 -7.74 -24.72
N SER A 89 -18.59 -8.89 -25.23
CA SER A 89 -19.43 -10.09 -25.33
C SER A 89 -19.38 -10.92 -24.04
N PRO A 90 -20.51 -11.11 -23.32
CA PRO A 90 -20.57 -11.95 -22.14
C PRO A 90 -20.22 -13.42 -22.44
N GLN A 91 -20.59 -13.90 -23.62
CA GLN A 91 -20.25 -15.26 -24.08
C GLN A 91 -18.73 -15.42 -24.24
N LEU A 92 -18.07 -14.45 -24.88
CA LEU A 92 -16.61 -14.49 -25.04
C LEU A 92 -15.88 -14.40 -23.69
N ARG A 93 -16.41 -13.61 -22.73
CA ARG A 93 -15.87 -13.56 -21.36
C ARG A 93 -15.95 -14.92 -20.67
N LYS A 94 -17.10 -15.61 -20.76
CA LYS A 94 -17.29 -16.96 -20.22
C LYS A 94 -16.33 -17.97 -20.85
N GLU A 95 -16.21 -17.97 -22.17
CA GLU A 95 -15.29 -18.84 -22.91
C GLU A 95 -13.83 -18.66 -22.49
N VAL A 96 -13.38 -17.41 -22.32
CA VAL A 96 -12.02 -17.12 -21.84
C VAL A 96 -11.82 -17.67 -20.42
N LEU A 97 -12.79 -17.47 -19.51
CA LEU A 97 -12.72 -18.01 -18.15
C LEU A 97 -12.71 -19.55 -18.12
N GLN A 98 -13.48 -20.22 -18.98
CA GLN A 98 -13.43 -21.68 -19.11
C GLN A 98 -12.06 -22.16 -19.57
N LYS A 99 -11.43 -21.46 -20.51
CA LYS A 99 -10.08 -21.80 -20.94
C LYS A 99 -9.08 -21.64 -19.81
N LEU A 100 -9.23 -20.63 -18.95
CA LEU A 100 -8.41 -20.46 -17.75
C LEU A 100 -8.61 -21.58 -16.73
N ILE A 101 -9.86 -22.00 -16.46
CA ILE A 101 -10.14 -23.12 -15.57
C ILE A 101 -9.54 -24.42 -16.13
N ARG A 102 -9.78 -24.73 -17.41
CA ARG A 102 -9.22 -25.94 -18.05
C ARG A 102 -7.70 -25.95 -18.02
N LEU A 103 -7.08 -24.79 -18.22
CA LEU A 103 -5.64 -24.61 -18.09
C LEU A 103 -5.20 -24.88 -16.64
N GLY A 104 -5.92 -24.36 -15.66
CA GLY A 104 -5.74 -24.61 -14.22
C GLY A 104 -5.93 -26.08 -13.81
N ASP A 105 -6.81 -26.83 -14.47
CA ASP A 105 -7.05 -28.24 -14.20
C ASP A 105 -5.99 -29.18 -14.82
N GLY A 106 -5.03 -28.61 -15.55
CA GLY A 106 -3.97 -29.38 -16.20
C GLY A 106 -4.28 -29.84 -17.61
N TRP A 107 -5.39 -29.36 -18.20
CA TRP A 107 -5.69 -29.66 -19.59
C TRP A 107 -4.75 -28.88 -20.53
N ARG A 108 -4.27 -29.55 -21.57
CA ARG A 108 -3.40 -28.97 -22.60
C ARG A 108 -3.87 -29.40 -23.98
N THR A 109 -3.90 -28.47 -24.93
CA THR A 109 -3.97 -28.82 -26.36
C THR A 109 -2.58 -28.92 -26.96
N THR A 110 -2.47 -29.57 -28.12
CA THR A 110 -1.33 -29.41 -29.03
C THR A 110 -1.16 -27.92 -29.34
N VAL A 111 -0.24 -27.27 -28.61
CA VAL A 111 0.09 -25.86 -28.80
C VAL A 111 0.63 -25.75 -30.22
N LYS A 112 0.02 -24.90 -31.04
CA LYS A 112 0.72 -24.39 -32.23
C LYS A 112 1.80 -23.47 -31.70
N ASN A 113 3.01 -24.01 -31.51
CA ASN A 113 4.18 -23.16 -31.36
C ASN A 113 4.16 -22.25 -32.59
N LEU A 114 4.16 -20.95 -32.38
CA LEU A 114 4.44 -20.03 -33.48
C LEU A 114 5.88 -20.36 -33.90
N ASP A 115 6.08 -20.78 -35.15
CA ASP A 115 7.40 -20.99 -35.75
C ASP A 115 8.11 -19.63 -35.86
N ILE A 116 8.57 -19.13 -34.71
CA ILE A 116 9.39 -17.93 -34.60
C ILE A 116 10.81 -18.44 -34.28
N PRO A 117 11.79 -18.20 -35.16
CA PRO A 117 13.17 -18.63 -34.94
C PRO A 117 13.76 -17.99 -33.67
N GLY A 118 14.39 -18.79 -32.81
CA GLY A 118 15.14 -18.29 -31.64
C GLY A 118 14.36 -18.13 -30.32
N VAL A 119 13.13 -18.66 -30.24
CA VAL A 119 12.25 -18.56 -29.05
C VAL A 119 12.47 -19.74 -28.10
N SER A 120 12.57 -19.51 -26.79
CA SER A 120 12.78 -20.51 -25.72
C SER A 120 11.61 -21.49 -25.51
N HIS A 121 10.52 -21.34 -26.29
CA HIS A 121 9.26 -22.09 -26.20
C HIS A 121 8.57 -22.04 -24.83
N LEU A 122 8.97 -21.12 -23.94
CA LEU A 122 8.35 -20.93 -22.62
C LEU A 122 7.00 -20.23 -22.71
N ALA A 123 6.89 -19.23 -23.58
CA ALA A 123 5.63 -18.58 -23.89
C ALA A 123 4.76 -19.49 -24.78
N LYS A 124 3.59 -19.87 -24.29
CA LYS A 124 2.58 -20.68 -24.96
C LYS A 124 1.39 -19.80 -25.34
N VAL A 125 0.75 -20.14 -26.47
CA VAL A 125 -0.37 -19.36 -27.00
C VAL A 125 -1.57 -20.26 -27.27
N TYR A 126 -2.74 -19.86 -26.75
CA TYR A 126 -4.02 -20.50 -27.05
C TYR A 126 -4.94 -19.57 -27.82
N LYS A 127 -5.47 -20.07 -28.94
CA LYS A 127 -6.49 -19.36 -29.69
C LYS A 127 -7.84 -19.50 -28.99
N VAL A 128 -8.47 -18.37 -28.70
CA VAL A 128 -9.85 -18.26 -28.21
C VAL A 128 -10.60 -17.37 -29.20
N TRP A 129 -11.36 -17.99 -30.12
CA TRP A 129 -12.02 -17.30 -31.22
C TRP A 129 -11.04 -16.48 -32.09
N ASN A 130 -11.17 -15.16 -32.10
CA ASN A 130 -10.31 -14.21 -32.81
C ASN A 130 -9.19 -13.63 -31.92
N LEU A 131 -9.11 -14.07 -30.66
CA LEU A 131 -8.13 -13.64 -29.68
C LEU A 131 -7.16 -14.78 -29.34
N TYR A 132 -6.06 -14.42 -28.71
CA TYR A 132 -4.95 -15.29 -28.36
C TYR A 132 -4.56 -15.04 -26.91
N LEU A 133 -4.69 -16.06 -26.09
CA LEU A 133 -4.27 -16.09 -24.70
C LEU A 133 -2.79 -16.47 -24.65
N VAL A 134 -1.95 -15.57 -24.14
CA VAL A 134 -0.50 -15.80 -23.97
C VAL A 134 -0.22 -16.15 -22.51
N TRP A 135 0.46 -17.27 -22.27
CA TRP A 135 0.72 -17.78 -20.93
C TRP A 135 2.06 -18.53 -20.86
N SER A 136 2.60 -18.75 -19.67
CA SER A 136 3.78 -19.59 -19.44
C SER A 136 3.66 -20.37 -18.13
N THR A 137 4.46 -21.42 -17.97
CA THR A 137 4.71 -22.02 -16.67
C THR A 137 5.70 -21.15 -15.91
N ASP A 138 5.45 -20.91 -14.63
CA ASP A 138 6.37 -20.19 -13.74
C ASP A 138 6.52 -20.93 -12.41
N VAL A 139 7.44 -20.49 -11.55
CA VAL A 139 7.66 -21.09 -10.23
C VAL A 139 7.41 -20.04 -9.14
N GLU A 140 6.70 -20.44 -8.10
CA GLU A 140 6.41 -19.62 -6.92
C GLU A 140 6.96 -20.28 -5.66
N LYS A 141 7.43 -19.47 -4.71
CA LYS A 141 7.95 -19.90 -3.41
C LYS A 141 6.88 -19.68 -2.35
N THR A 142 6.55 -20.72 -1.57
CA THR A 142 5.66 -20.58 -0.42
C THR A 142 6.05 -21.59 0.65
N GLU A 143 6.16 -21.14 1.91
CA GLU A 143 6.31 -22.00 3.10
C GLU A 143 7.38 -23.11 2.97
N GLY A 144 8.58 -22.77 2.49
CA GLY A 144 9.68 -23.75 2.40
C GLY A 144 9.57 -24.71 1.21
N ARG A 145 8.70 -24.44 0.23
CA ARG A 145 8.56 -25.21 -1.01
C ARG A 145 8.51 -24.30 -2.24
N TYR A 146 8.94 -24.85 -3.36
CA TYR A 146 8.67 -24.31 -4.69
C TYR A 146 7.57 -25.12 -5.35
N PHE A 147 6.65 -24.47 -6.04
CA PHE A 147 5.64 -25.15 -6.85
C PHE A 147 5.46 -24.43 -8.18
N GLN A 148 5.13 -25.22 -9.20
CA GLN A 148 4.82 -24.65 -10.50
C GLN A 148 3.44 -23.99 -10.49
N ILE A 149 3.38 -22.84 -11.14
CA ILE A 149 2.18 -22.04 -11.34
C ILE A 149 1.99 -21.75 -12.82
N ILE A 150 0.80 -21.31 -13.19
CA ILE A 150 0.49 -20.85 -14.54
C ILE A 150 0.41 -19.34 -14.52
N ARG A 151 1.22 -18.67 -15.33
CA ARG A 151 1.21 -17.22 -15.48
C ARG A 151 0.60 -16.82 -16.82
N VAL A 152 -0.47 -16.06 -16.78
CA VAL A 152 -1.19 -15.52 -17.93
C VAL A 152 -0.74 -14.08 -18.16
N TRP A 153 -0.16 -13.82 -19.33
CA TRP A 153 0.49 -12.56 -19.65
C TRP A 153 -0.42 -11.54 -20.30
N ASP A 154 -1.30 -11.95 -21.23
CA ASP A 154 -2.28 -11.07 -21.87
C ASP A 154 -3.29 -11.87 -22.72
N LEU A 155 -4.37 -11.18 -23.15
CA LEU A 155 -5.34 -11.63 -24.15
C LEU A 155 -5.33 -10.68 -25.35
N LEU A 156 -4.78 -11.14 -26.48
CA LEU A 156 -4.38 -10.28 -27.59
C LEU A 156 -5.06 -10.63 -28.91
N SER A 157 -5.11 -9.65 -29.82
CA SER A 157 -5.38 -9.92 -31.24
C SER A 157 -4.14 -10.50 -31.93
N GLN A 158 -4.32 -11.17 -33.06
CA GLN A 158 -3.23 -11.84 -33.79
C GLN A 158 -2.01 -10.95 -34.07
N GLN A 159 -2.24 -9.67 -34.36
CA GLN A 159 -1.18 -8.72 -34.73
C GLN A 159 -0.21 -8.42 -33.56
N ASN A 160 -0.69 -8.54 -32.32
CA ASN A 160 0.09 -8.18 -31.12
C ASN A 160 0.78 -9.37 -30.45
N VAL A 161 0.45 -10.61 -30.86
CA VAL A 161 0.99 -11.83 -30.25
C VAL A 161 2.50 -11.92 -30.46
N ALA A 162 2.99 -11.77 -31.69
CA ALA A 162 4.41 -11.91 -32.00
C ALA A 162 5.27 -10.90 -31.22
N ARG A 163 4.81 -9.64 -31.14
CA ARG A 163 5.48 -8.59 -30.36
C ARG A 163 5.54 -8.95 -28.88
N THR A 164 4.44 -9.45 -28.31
CA THR A 164 4.38 -9.78 -26.87
C THR A 164 5.22 -11.01 -26.56
N VAL A 165 5.20 -12.04 -27.41
CA VAL A 165 6.06 -13.21 -27.26
C VAL A 165 7.54 -12.80 -27.31
N GLN A 166 7.97 -11.99 -28.28
CA GLN A 166 9.35 -11.50 -28.34
C GLN A 166 9.77 -10.75 -27.07
N ARG A 167 8.86 -9.93 -26.54
CA ARG A 167 9.07 -9.20 -25.29
C ARG A 167 9.24 -10.12 -24.09
N LEU A 168 8.48 -11.22 -24.02
CA LEU A 168 8.62 -12.23 -22.97
C LEU A 168 9.91 -13.03 -23.12
N GLU A 169 10.35 -13.33 -24.34
CA GLU A 169 11.64 -13.98 -24.57
C GLU A 169 12.81 -13.14 -24.07
N ASN A 170 12.77 -11.82 -24.30
CA ASN A 170 13.77 -10.89 -23.76
C ASN A 170 13.74 -10.84 -22.22
N LEU A 171 12.60 -11.09 -21.59
CA LEU A 171 12.49 -11.21 -20.13
C LEU A 171 13.06 -12.56 -19.65
N PHE A 172 12.72 -13.66 -20.33
CA PHE A 172 13.20 -15.00 -19.98
C PHE A 172 14.71 -15.15 -20.16
N SER A 173 15.33 -14.41 -21.08
CA SER A 173 16.79 -14.40 -21.23
C SER A 173 17.53 -13.80 -20.03
N MET A 174 16.85 -13.05 -19.17
CA MET A 174 17.40 -12.54 -17.91
C MET A 174 17.35 -13.57 -16.77
N TYR A 175 16.63 -14.68 -16.96
CA TYR A 175 16.46 -15.70 -15.93
C TYR A 175 17.62 -16.69 -15.94
N THR A 176 17.87 -17.33 -14.79
CA THR A 176 18.89 -18.37 -14.70
C THR A 176 18.44 -19.66 -15.38
N ASP A 177 19.39 -20.43 -15.92
CA ASP A 177 19.09 -21.72 -16.53
C ASP A 177 18.43 -22.71 -15.55
N ASP A 178 18.82 -22.64 -14.28
CA ASP A 178 18.24 -23.44 -13.20
C ASP A 178 16.75 -23.12 -13.02
N TYR A 179 16.39 -21.84 -12.94
CA TYR A 179 15.00 -21.40 -12.88
C TYR A 179 14.20 -21.85 -14.12
N LEU A 180 14.78 -21.66 -15.31
CA LEU A 180 14.14 -22.05 -16.57
C LEU A 180 13.96 -23.57 -16.73
N ASP A 181 14.86 -24.38 -16.18
CA ASP A 181 14.68 -25.84 -16.13
C ASP A 181 13.44 -26.20 -15.31
N HIS A 182 13.28 -25.61 -14.12
CA HIS A 182 12.11 -25.85 -13.27
C HIS A 182 10.80 -25.43 -13.96
N CYS A 183 10.78 -24.35 -14.72
CA CYS A 183 9.61 -23.95 -15.52
C CYS A 183 9.29 -24.93 -16.67
N ARG A 184 10.30 -25.58 -17.25
CA ARG A 184 10.15 -26.49 -18.40
C ARG A 184 9.75 -27.91 -18.02
N ARG A 185 10.03 -28.35 -16.79
CA ARG A 185 9.68 -29.71 -16.37
C ARG A 185 8.17 -29.93 -16.43
N VAL A 186 7.77 -31.06 -16.97
CA VAL A 186 6.37 -31.47 -17.12
C VAL A 186 6.15 -32.78 -16.38
N GLN A 187 5.13 -32.81 -15.53
CA GLN A 187 4.63 -34.03 -14.90
C GLN A 187 3.20 -34.28 -15.36
N THR A 188 2.87 -35.52 -15.70
CA THR A 188 1.53 -35.91 -16.13
C THR A 188 0.92 -36.94 -15.19
N GLN A 189 -0.37 -36.79 -14.93
CA GLN A 189 -1.20 -37.78 -14.25
C GLN A 189 -2.34 -38.15 -15.21
N GLY A 190 -2.19 -39.28 -15.91
CA GLY A 190 -3.10 -39.66 -16.99
C GLY A 190 -2.96 -38.73 -18.20
N LYS A 191 -4.06 -38.08 -18.60
CA LYS A 191 -4.09 -37.12 -19.74
C LYS A 191 -3.86 -35.65 -19.32
N LEU A 192 -3.65 -35.40 -18.03
CA LEU A 192 -3.55 -34.05 -17.47
C LEU A 192 -2.12 -33.78 -17.00
N GLU A 193 -1.64 -32.56 -17.20
CA GLU A 193 -0.41 -32.06 -16.59
C GLU A 193 -0.70 -31.63 -15.14
N VAL A 194 0.18 -31.97 -14.21
CA VAL A 194 0.08 -31.60 -12.78
C VAL A 194 1.29 -30.75 -12.38
N PRO A 195 1.12 -29.76 -11.48
CA PRO A 195 2.23 -28.92 -11.06
C PRO A 195 3.23 -29.74 -10.24
N MET A 196 4.52 -29.55 -10.52
CA MET A 196 5.57 -30.12 -9.70
C MET A 196 5.81 -29.28 -8.45
N VAL A 197 6.22 -29.96 -7.38
CA VAL A 197 6.53 -29.37 -6.08
C VAL A 197 7.90 -29.84 -5.65
N TRP A 198 8.74 -28.91 -5.18
CA TRP A 198 10.08 -29.16 -4.69
C TRP A 198 10.23 -28.63 -3.26
N HIS A 199 10.96 -29.36 -2.43
CA HIS A 199 11.40 -28.85 -1.13
C HIS A 199 12.60 -27.92 -1.30
N ILE A 200 12.64 -26.84 -0.52
CA ILE A 200 13.76 -25.89 -0.57
C ILE A 200 14.98 -26.51 0.12
N GLU A 201 15.85 -27.11 -0.67
CA GLU A 201 17.21 -27.48 -0.25
C GLU A 201 18.20 -26.36 -0.58
N HIS A 202 17.99 -25.68 -1.71
CA HIS A 202 18.75 -24.51 -2.17
C HIS A 202 17.76 -23.49 -2.77
N ASP A 203 18.07 -22.20 -2.63
CA ASP A 203 17.21 -21.12 -3.16
C ASP A 203 17.39 -21.03 -4.69
N ILE A 204 16.30 -21.16 -5.44
CA ILE A 204 16.32 -21.03 -6.90
C ILE A 204 16.44 -19.54 -7.23
N ILE A 205 17.62 -19.14 -7.68
CA ILE A 205 17.90 -17.76 -8.06
C ILE A 205 17.20 -17.48 -9.40
N ARG A 206 16.18 -16.62 -9.40
CA ARG A 206 15.42 -16.30 -10.62
C ARG A 206 16.23 -15.53 -11.65
N TYR A 207 16.98 -14.50 -11.22
CA TYR A 207 17.65 -13.55 -12.11
C TYR A 207 19.16 -13.79 -12.19
N ASN A 208 19.72 -13.68 -13.38
CA ASN A 208 21.17 -13.75 -13.57
C ASN A 208 21.85 -12.50 -13.02
N LYS A 209 22.67 -12.64 -11.96
CA LYS A 209 23.39 -11.52 -11.32
C LYS A 209 24.41 -10.86 -12.25
N ASP A 210 24.81 -11.54 -13.33
CA ASP A 210 25.86 -11.10 -14.26
C ASP A 210 25.35 -10.45 -15.54
N TYR A 211 24.06 -10.13 -15.67
CA TYR A 211 23.55 -9.31 -16.77
C TYR A 211 23.93 -7.82 -16.55
N LYS A 212 25.23 -7.55 -16.44
CA LYS A 212 25.77 -6.25 -16.79
C LYS A 212 25.37 -6.03 -18.24
N VAL A 213 24.64 -4.94 -18.50
CA VAL A 213 24.62 -4.36 -19.84
C VAL A 213 26.09 -4.27 -20.26
N VAL A 214 26.50 -5.12 -21.19
CA VAL A 214 27.80 -5.00 -21.81
C VAL A 214 27.74 -3.66 -22.52
N ALA A 215 28.22 -2.62 -21.84
CA ALA A 215 28.74 -1.45 -22.51
C ALA A 215 29.90 -1.99 -23.33
N HIS A 216 29.60 -2.49 -24.53
CA HIS A 216 30.60 -2.70 -25.54
C HIS A 216 31.25 -1.34 -25.74
N GLU A 217 32.54 -1.30 -25.39
CA GLU A 217 33.40 -0.17 -25.71
C GLU A 217 33.16 0.24 -27.16
N GLU A 218 33.01 1.54 -27.31
CA GLU A 218 32.73 2.27 -28.54
C GLU A 218 33.31 1.59 -29.79
N HIS A 219 32.43 1.15 -30.69
CA HIS A 219 32.53 1.28 -32.15
C HIS A 219 31.33 0.58 -32.80
N ASP A 220 30.17 1.27 -32.86
CA ASP A 220 29.23 1.32 -34.01
C ASP A 220 27.91 2.00 -33.62
N VAL A 221 27.55 3.06 -34.35
CA VAL A 221 26.55 4.09 -33.98
C VAL A 221 25.09 3.67 -34.28
N VAL A 222 24.75 2.37 -34.26
CA VAL A 222 23.42 1.92 -34.75
C VAL A 222 22.55 1.20 -33.71
N ASP A 223 23.07 0.74 -32.56
CA ASP A 223 22.30 -0.15 -31.65
C ASP A 223 21.97 0.39 -30.24
N THR A 224 22.20 1.68 -29.98
CA THR A 224 21.92 2.26 -28.65
C THR A 224 20.42 2.41 -28.34
N SER A 225 19.55 2.49 -29.35
CA SER A 225 18.09 2.60 -29.16
C SER A 225 17.44 1.26 -28.78
N TYR A 226 17.89 0.16 -29.37
CA TYR A 226 17.33 -1.18 -29.14
C TYR A 226 17.63 -1.71 -27.74
N ALA A 227 18.87 -1.51 -27.25
CA ALA A 227 19.25 -1.89 -25.89
C ALA A 227 18.50 -1.06 -24.81
N MET A 228 18.28 0.23 -25.06
CA MET A 228 17.55 1.11 -24.14
C MET A 228 16.05 0.83 -24.11
N GLU A 229 15.45 0.47 -25.25
CA GLU A 229 14.05 0.00 -25.32
C GLU A 229 13.88 -1.35 -24.62
N ASN A 230 14.79 -2.30 -24.82
CA ASN A 230 14.73 -3.61 -24.15
C ASN A 230 14.88 -3.52 -22.63
N SER A 231 15.70 -2.59 -22.12
CA SER A 231 15.82 -2.30 -20.68
C SER A 231 14.50 -1.77 -20.10
N LYS A 232 13.93 -0.71 -20.69
CA LYS A 232 12.63 -0.14 -20.26
C LYS A 232 11.48 -1.15 -20.36
N VAL A 233 11.50 -1.98 -21.40
CA VAL A 233 10.50 -3.02 -21.62
C VAL A 233 10.63 -4.13 -20.58
N SER A 234 11.84 -4.54 -20.22
CA SER A 234 12.05 -5.57 -19.19
C SER A 234 11.66 -5.04 -17.81
N GLU A 235 12.03 -3.80 -17.48
CA GLU A 235 11.55 -3.12 -16.27
C GLU A 235 10.02 -3.06 -16.20
N SER A 236 9.32 -2.85 -17.33
CA SER A 236 7.86 -2.83 -17.34
C SER A 236 7.20 -4.17 -17.00
N PHE A 237 7.83 -5.31 -17.32
CA PHE A 237 7.32 -6.63 -16.91
C PHE A 237 7.66 -6.99 -15.47
N LEU A 238 8.80 -6.50 -14.96
CA LEU A 238 9.21 -6.70 -13.56
C LEU A 238 8.31 -5.96 -12.58
N LEU A 239 7.81 -4.78 -12.98
CA LEU A 239 6.91 -3.94 -12.18
C LEU A 239 5.42 -4.26 -12.42
N MET A 240 5.11 -5.29 -13.20
CA MET A 240 3.74 -5.65 -13.54
C MET A 240 3.05 -6.32 -12.36
N LYS A 241 1.82 -5.89 -12.08
CA LYS A 241 0.97 -6.52 -11.05
C LYS A 241 0.39 -7.83 -11.56
N PHE A 242 0.29 -8.78 -10.66
CA PHE A 242 -0.24 -10.12 -10.92
C PHE A 242 -1.34 -10.44 -9.92
N TYR A 243 -2.32 -11.25 -10.30
CA TYR A 243 -3.48 -11.54 -9.46
C TYR A 243 -3.82 -13.02 -9.54
N SER A 244 -4.03 -13.69 -8.41
CA SER A 244 -4.51 -15.08 -8.43
C SER A 244 -5.96 -15.17 -8.94
N LEU A 245 -6.20 -16.13 -9.82
CA LEU A 245 -7.54 -16.52 -10.22
C LEU A 245 -8.24 -17.18 -9.02
N SER A 246 -9.24 -16.49 -8.49
CA SER A 246 -10.12 -16.94 -7.40
C SER A 246 -11.58 -16.72 -7.78
N SER A 247 -12.52 -17.23 -6.98
CA SER A 247 -13.95 -16.95 -7.18
C SER A 247 -14.25 -15.46 -7.12
N GLY A 248 -13.65 -14.73 -6.17
CA GLY A 248 -13.75 -13.27 -6.06
C GLY A 248 -13.20 -12.54 -7.30
N MET A 249 -12.05 -12.99 -7.83
CA MET A 249 -11.51 -12.44 -9.09
C MET A 249 -12.43 -12.73 -10.28
N ALA A 250 -12.92 -13.96 -10.42
CA ALA A 250 -13.82 -14.33 -11.51
C ALA A 250 -15.13 -13.53 -11.46
N LYS A 251 -15.66 -13.30 -10.24
CA LYS A 251 -16.79 -12.40 -9.99
C LYS A 251 -16.51 -11.01 -10.53
N HIS A 252 -15.39 -10.43 -10.15
CA HIS A 252 -14.97 -9.10 -10.60
C HIS A 252 -14.88 -9.02 -12.13
N LEU A 253 -14.16 -9.94 -12.75
CA LEU A 253 -13.98 -9.98 -14.21
C LEU A 253 -15.32 -10.07 -14.95
N LEU A 254 -16.31 -10.78 -14.39
CA LEU A 254 -17.65 -10.91 -14.96
C LEU A 254 -18.52 -9.68 -14.74
N THR A 255 -18.48 -9.05 -13.56
CA THR A 255 -19.38 -7.95 -13.16
C THR A 255 -18.87 -6.56 -13.51
N ALA A 256 -17.57 -6.37 -13.74
CA ALA A 256 -16.95 -5.07 -14.04
C ALA A 256 -17.26 -4.57 -15.48
N THR A 257 -18.53 -4.41 -15.81
CA THR A 257 -19.02 -3.88 -17.10
C THR A 257 -19.24 -2.37 -17.09
N ASP A 258 -19.33 -1.74 -15.93
CA ASP A 258 -19.71 -0.33 -15.74
C ASP A 258 -18.51 0.61 -15.54
N GLY A 259 -17.28 0.09 -15.59
CA GLY A 259 -16.08 0.88 -15.31
C GLY A 259 -15.80 1.12 -13.83
N SER A 260 -16.54 0.46 -12.91
CA SER A 260 -16.18 0.44 -11.50
C SER A 260 -14.93 -0.43 -11.29
N GLU A 261 -13.78 0.22 -11.17
CA GLU A 261 -12.56 -0.43 -10.70
C GLU A 261 -12.69 -0.73 -9.20
N ILE A 262 -13.13 -1.94 -8.87
CA ILE A 262 -12.87 -2.49 -7.52
C ILE A 262 -11.38 -2.86 -7.49
N ASP A 263 -10.66 -2.36 -6.50
CA ASP A 263 -9.30 -2.78 -6.22
C ASP A 263 -9.28 -4.23 -5.75
N ILE A 264 -8.52 -5.06 -6.46
CA ILE A 264 -8.39 -6.50 -6.19
C ILE A 264 -7.01 -6.73 -5.58
N PRO A 265 -6.88 -7.62 -4.57
CA PRO A 265 -5.57 -8.00 -4.05
C PRO A 265 -4.71 -8.58 -5.18
N PHE A 266 -3.56 -7.97 -5.42
CA PHE A 266 -2.52 -8.51 -6.30
C PHE A 266 -1.50 -9.30 -5.48
N GLU A 267 -0.83 -10.25 -6.12
CA GLU A 267 0.24 -11.05 -5.55
C GLU A 267 1.45 -10.15 -5.26
N LEU A 268 1.99 -10.31 -4.07
CA LEU A 268 3.19 -9.61 -3.61
C LEU A 268 4.43 -10.40 -4.01
N THR A 269 5.55 -9.71 -4.22
CA THR A 269 6.83 -10.42 -4.38
C THR A 269 7.30 -11.01 -3.04
N ASP A 270 8.19 -12.00 -3.10
CA ASP A 270 8.80 -12.59 -1.91
C ASP A 270 9.44 -11.52 -1.02
N GLU A 271 10.13 -10.53 -1.61
CA GLU A 271 10.74 -9.41 -0.88
C GLU A 271 9.70 -8.51 -0.21
N GLU A 272 8.64 -8.13 -0.94
CA GLU A 272 7.55 -7.32 -0.38
C GLU A 272 6.89 -8.04 0.80
N GLN A 273 6.65 -9.35 0.66
CA GLN A 273 6.02 -10.18 1.68
C GLN A 273 6.89 -10.30 2.94
N ILE A 274 8.21 -10.47 2.78
CA ILE A 274 9.17 -10.45 3.90
C ILE A 274 9.09 -9.12 4.66
N ILE A 275 9.05 -7.99 3.95
CA ILE A 275 9.00 -6.66 4.59
C ILE A 275 7.65 -6.46 5.34
N ILE A 276 6.54 -6.90 4.75
CA ILE A 276 5.21 -6.83 5.36
C ILE A 276 5.17 -7.67 6.65
N GLN A 277 5.70 -8.89 6.61
CA GLN A 277 5.72 -9.81 7.76
C GLN A 277 6.73 -9.42 8.85
N PHE A 278 7.70 -8.56 8.54
CA PHE A 278 8.69 -8.13 9.52
C PHE A 278 8.00 -7.44 10.72
N PRO A 279 8.19 -7.92 11.97
CA PRO A 279 7.33 -7.52 13.08
C PRO A 279 7.68 -6.17 13.70
N LEU A 280 8.91 -5.68 13.51
CA LEU A 280 9.40 -4.46 14.16
C LEU A 280 9.26 -3.23 13.27
N THR A 281 9.57 -2.07 13.85
CA THR A 281 9.73 -0.81 13.14
C THR A 281 10.71 -0.95 11.98
N SER A 282 10.33 -0.48 10.80
CA SER A 282 11.06 -0.68 9.55
C SER A 282 11.44 0.62 8.86
N PHE A 283 12.62 0.64 8.25
CA PHE A 283 13.08 1.66 7.31
C PHE A 283 13.21 1.03 5.93
N ILE A 284 12.36 1.44 5.00
CA ILE A 284 12.20 0.84 3.67
C ILE A 284 12.78 1.81 2.63
N LEU A 285 13.89 1.40 2.03
CA LEU A 285 14.55 2.14 0.95
C LEU A 285 14.26 1.45 -0.39
N GLY A 286 13.74 2.21 -1.35
CA GLY A 286 13.47 1.69 -2.69
C GLY A 286 13.35 2.79 -3.74
N ARG A 287 13.67 2.47 -4.99
CA ARG A 287 13.48 3.38 -6.14
C ARG A 287 12.00 3.63 -6.41
N SER A 288 11.69 4.67 -7.18
CA SER A 288 10.33 4.87 -7.71
C SER A 288 9.84 3.60 -8.42
N GLY A 289 8.59 3.23 -8.18
CA GLY A 289 7.97 2.02 -8.74
C GLY A 289 8.25 0.71 -8.00
N THR A 290 9.19 0.65 -7.05
CA THR A 290 9.61 -0.60 -6.38
C THR A 290 8.69 -1.11 -5.26
N GLY A 291 7.40 -0.72 -5.25
CA GLY A 291 6.43 -1.29 -4.30
C GLY A 291 6.46 -0.73 -2.87
N LYS A 292 7.18 0.37 -2.60
CA LYS A 292 7.23 0.99 -1.25
C LYS A 292 5.85 1.26 -0.65
N THR A 293 5.03 2.04 -1.36
CA THR A 293 3.66 2.38 -0.96
C THR A 293 2.79 1.13 -0.83
N THR A 294 3.00 0.14 -1.72
CA THR A 294 2.31 -1.16 -1.66
C THR A 294 2.59 -1.89 -0.36
N VAL A 295 3.86 -2.01 0.03
CA VAL A 295 4.26 -2.66 1.28
C VAL A 295 3.65 -1.97 2.49
N LEU A 296 3.67 -0.63 2.53
CA LEU A 296 3.06 0.14 3.62
C LEU A 296 1.55 -0.13 3.73
N THR A 297 0.82 0.00 2.62
CA THR A 297 -0.64 -0.16 2.60
C THR A 297 -1.06 -1.61 2.89
N MET A 298 -0.36 -2.60 2.34
CA MET A 298 -0.65 -4.01 2.59
C MET A 298 -0.39 -4.40 4.04
N LYS A 299 0.67 -3.87 4.66
CA LYS A 299 0.92 -4.10 6.09
C LYS A 299 -0.14 -3.45 6.99
N LEU A 300 -0.60 -2.25 6.63
CA LEU A 300 -1.70 -1.56 7.32
C LEU A 300 -2.99 -2.41 7.29
N ILE A 301 -3.35 -2.94 6.11
CA ILE A 301 -4.52 -3.81 5.95
C ILE A 301 -4.33 -5.12 6.72
N GLN A 302 -3.14 -5.73 6.67
CA GLN A 302 -2.84 -6.95 7.42
C GLN A 302 -3.02 -6.73 8.93
N LYS A 303 -2.53 -5.61 9.48
CA LYS A 303 -2.69 -5.28 10.90
C LYS A 303 -4.16 -5.03 11.27
N GLU A 304 -4.92 -4.39 10.39
CA GLU A 304 -6.35 -4.21 10.57
C GLU A 304 -7.10 -5.55 10.60
N GLN A 305 -6.82 -6.45 9.65
CA GLN A 305 -7.41 -7.79 9.62
C GLN A 305 -7.05 -8.60 10.87
N GLN A 306 -5.78 -8.59 11.28
CA GLN A 306 -5.34 -9.24 12.52
C GLN A 306 -6.08 -8.69 13.75
N SER A 307 -6.27 -7.37 13.81
CA SER A 307 -7.06 -6.73 14.88
C SER A 307 -8.50 -7.20 14.88
N LEU A 308 -9.14 -7.28 13.71
CA LEU A 308 -10.52 -7.73 13.58
C LEU A 308 -10.69 -9.20 14.00
N ILE A 309 -9.75 -10.07 13.59
CA ILE A 309 -9.74 -11.48 14.01
C ILE A 309 -9.53 -11.58 15.52
N ALA A 310 -8.61 -10.79 16.08
CA ALA A 310 -8.34 -10.79 17.51
C ALA A 310 -9.52 -10.25 18.34
N SER A 311 -10.23 -9.23 17.85
CA SER A 311 -11.40 -8.65 18.53
C SER A 311 -12.63 -9.54 18.47
N GLN A 312 -12.78 -10.34 17.40
CA GLN A 312 -13.85 -11.34 17.27
C GLN A 312 -13.60 -12.58 18.15
N GLY A 313 -12.37 -12.79 18.62
CA GLY A 313 -12.00 -13.89 19.51
C GLY A 313 -12.01 -15.26 18.82
N LEU A 314 -11.18 -16.18 19.31
CA LEU A 314 -11.30 -17.61 19.03
C LEU A 314 -12.62 -18.12 19.65
N HIS A 315 -13.73 -17.98 18.95
CA HIS A 315 -14.92 -18.80 19.18
C HIS A 315 -14.69 -20.20 18.59
N LEU A 316 -13.64 -20.88 19.07
CA LEU A 316 -13.55 -22.34 19.03
C LEU A 316 -14.20 -22.85 20.31
N ASP A 317 -15.52 -22.78 20.37
CA ASP A 317 -16.27 -23.62 21.31
C ASP A 317 -17.38 -24.30 20.53
N GLY A 318 -17.36 -25.62 20.65
CA GLY A 318 -18.38 -26.50 20.13
C GLY A 318 -19.71 -26.33 20.86
N ASP A 319 -20.74 -26.86 20.21
CA ASP A 319 -22.10 -27.06 20.68
C ASP A 319 -22.98 -25.83 20.96
N ASP A 320 -24.04 -25.77 20.16
CA ASP A 320 -25.41 -25.40 20.49
C ASP A 320 -25.65 -24.22 21.44
N LEU A 321 -26.36 -23.20 20.91
CA LEU A 321 -27.73 -22.91 21.34
C LEU A 321 -28.36 -21.86 20.40
N SER A 322 -29.29 -22.31 19.57
CA SER A 322 -30.27 -21.44 18.94
C SER A 322 -31.29 -20.97 19.99
N GLY A 323 -31.58 -19.67 19.99
CA GLY A 323 -32.85 -19.13 20.47
C GLY A 323 -32.85 -18.62 21.90
N LEU A 324 -32.56 -17.34 22.07
CA LEU A 324 -33.32 -16.51 23.00
C LEU A 324 -33.49 -15.10 22.44
N ASP A 325 -34.71 -14.61 22.63
CA ASP A 325 -35.33 -13.39 22.14
C ASP A 325 -34.43 -12.15 21.95
N HIS A 326 -34.63 -11.49 20.82
CA HIS A 326 -34.26 -10.10 20.60
C HIS A 326 -35.08 -9.20 21.53
N LYS A 327 -34.60 -8.96 22.76
CA LYS A 327 -34.85 -7.76 23.59
C LYS A 327 -34.18 -7.98 24.96
N ASN A 328 -33.32 -7.04 25.34
CA ASN A 328 -32.55 -6.97 26.60
C ASN A 328 -31.15 -7.59 26.59
N ILE A 329 -30.30 -7.16 25.65
CA ILE A 329 -28.89 -6.95 26.02
C ILE A 329 -28.82 -5.52 26.55
N MET A 330 -28.76 -5.37 27.88
CA MET A 330 -28.29 -4.11 28.46
C MET A 330 -26.88 -3.89 27.91
N PRO A 331 -26.55 -2.69 27.40
CA PRO A 331 -25.17 -2.40 27.07
C PRO A 331 -24.41 -2.48 28.39
N LEU A 332 -23.49 -3.44 28.49
CA LEU A 332 -22.48 -3.42 29.52
C LEU A 332 -21.63 -2.17 29.22
N LYS A 333 -22.02 -1.06 29.85
CA LYS A 333 -21.28 0.20 29.92
C LYS A 333 -19.98 -0.06 30.69
N ASP A 334 -18.99 -0.67 30.04
CA ASP A 334 -17.54 -0.43 30.24
C ASP A 334 -16.67 -1.42 29.43
N GLY A 335 -16.88 -1.44 28.12
CA GLY A 335 -15.95 -2.10 27.19
C GLY A 335 -15.65 -1.16 26.04
N ARG A 336 -14.61 -0.33 26.15
CA ARG A 336 -14.02 0.30 24.96
C ARG A 336 -13.68 -0.83 23.99
N GLU A 337 -14.41 -0.96 22.89
CA GLU A 337 -13.98 -1.83 21.78
C GLU A 337 -12.58 -1.37 21.38
N SER A 338 -11.56 -2.18 21.71
CA SER A 338 -10.19 -1.85 21.37
C SER A 338 -9.96 -2.20 19.91
N PHE A 339 -10.19 -1.24 19.02
CA PHE A 339 -9.76 -1.33 17.63
C PHE A 339 -8.36 -0.70 17.48
N VAL A 340 -7.59 -1.18 16.51
CA VAL A 340 -6.25 -0.66 16.23
C VAL A 340 -6.34 0.69 15.52
N LYS A 341 -5.72 1.71 16.11
CA LYS A 341 -5.62 3.07 15.55
C LYS A 341 -4.38 3.15 14.66
N GLN A 342 -4.58 3.30 13.36
CA GLN A 342 -3.49 3.38 12.37
C GLN A 342 -3.54 4.70 11.61
N VAL A 343 -2.39 5.29 11.32
CA VAL A 343 -2.26 6.49 10.47
C VAL A 343 -1.28 6.26 9.33
N PHE A 344 -1.71 6.53 8.11
CA PHE A 344 -0.90 6.61 6.91
C PHE A 344 -0.71 8.09 6.54
N ILE A 345 0.55 8.50 6.43
CA ILE A 345 0.96 9.87 6.17
C ILE A 345 1.75 9.94 4.87
N THR A 346 1.34 10.84 3.99
CA THR A 346 2.06 11.19 2.75
C THR A 346 2.11 12.70 2.55
N VAL A 347 3.08 13.20 1.79
CA VAL A 347 3.12 14.62 1.40
C VAL A 347 2.17 14.91 0.24
N SER A 348 1.81 13.91 -0.58
CA SER A 348 1.03 14.08 -1.81
C SER A 348 -0.48 13.91 -1.56
N PRO A 349 -1.32 14.95 -1.78
CA PRO A 349 -2.78 14.82 -1.69
C PRO A 349 -3.33 13.76 -2.64
N LYS A 350 -2.87 13.76 -3.90
CA LYS A 350 -3.29 12.78 -4.92
C LYS A 350 -2.99 11.35 -4.51
N LEU A 351 -1.83 11.13 -3.89
CA LEU A 351 -1.46 9.81 -3.40
C LEU A 351 -2.33 9.41 -2.19
N CYS A 352 -2.64 10.37 -1.32
CA CYS A 352 -3.55 10.18 -0.20
C CYS A 352 -4.93 9.68 -0.67
N SER A 353 -5.55 10.35 -1.65
CA SER A 353 -6.84 9.96 -2.23
C SER A 353 -6.75 8.58 -2.91
N ALA A 354 -5.68 8.33 -3.66
CA ALA A 354 -5.44 7.04 -4.31
C ALA A 354 -5.33 5.88 -3.29
N ILE A 355 -4.62 6.09 -2.18
CA ILE A 355 -4.48 5.08 -1.11
C ILE A 355 -5.80 4.88 -0.37
N LYS A 356 -6.54 5.95 -0.09
CA LYS A 356 -7.87 5.88 0.55
C LYS A 356 -8.85 5.07 -0.31
N ASN A 357 -8.84 5.29 -1.62
CA ASN A 357 -9.59 4.50 -2.59
C ASN A 357 -9.11 3.04 -2.62
N HIS A 358 -7.80 2.81 -2.60
CA HIS A 358 -7.25 1.45 -2.61
C HIS A 358 -7.64 0.65 -1.36
N ILE A 359 -7.52 1.25 -0.17
CA ILE A 359 -7.92 0.62 1.10
C ILE A 359 -9.43 0.32 1.09
N SER A 360 -10.26 1.28 0.68
CA SER A 360 -11.72 1.08 0.65
C SER A 360 -12.12 0.01 -0.37
N GLY A 361 -11.48 -0.03 -1.53
CA GLY A 361 -11.68 -1.08 -2.54
C GLY A 361 -11.30 -2.47 -2.04
N LEU A 362 -10.15 -2.60 -1.37
CA LEU A 362 -9.71 -3.88 -0.78
C LEU A 362 -10.62 -4.33 0.37
N LYS A 363 -11.10 -3.41 1.21
CA LYS A 363 -12.08 -3.71 2.26
C LYS A 363 -13.39 -4.24 1.68
N ARG A 364 -13.91 -3.59 0.62
CA ARG A 364 -15.12 -4.04 -0.09
C ARG A 364 -14.94 -5.41 -0.74
N PHE A 365 -13.77 -5.69 -1.31
CA PHE A 365 -13.46 -7.00 -1.85
C PHE A 365 -13.50 -8.08 -0.75
N GLY A 366 -12.95 -7.79 0.44
CA GLY A 366 -12.93 -8.72 1.57
C GLY A 366 -14.32 -9.00 2.18
N THR A 367 -15.22 -8.01 2.23
CA THR A 367 -16.57 -8.18 2.79
C THR A 367 -17.59 -8.76 1.79
N GLY A 368 -17.23 -8.86 0.50
CA GLY A 368 -18.12 -9.32 -0.55
C GLY A 368 -19.27 -8.36 -0.88
N ASP A 369 -19.20 -7.13 -0.35
CA ASP A 369 -20.26 -6.13 -0.50
C ASP A 369 -20.09 -5.34 -1.80
N ILE A 370 -20.98 -5.62 -2.76
CA ILE A 370 -21.02 -5.01 -4.10
C ILE A 370 -22.02 -3.85 -4.12
N SER A 371 -22.44 -3.35 -2.95
CA SER A 371 -23.40 -2.24 -2.89
C SER A 371 -22.84 -1.05 -3.70
N GLY A 372 -23.62 -0.66 -4.70
CA GLY A 372 -23.22 0.23 -5.79
C GLY A 372 -23.20 1.69 -5.39
N GLN A 373 -22.47 2.06 -4.33
CA GLN A 373 -22.05 3.45 -4.22
C GLN A 373 -20.97 3.69 -5.28
N PRO A 374 -21.21 4.61 -6.25
CA PRO A 374 -20.22 4.91 -7.26
C PRO A 374 -18.98 5.43 -6.55
N SER A 375 -17.81 4.91 -6.95
CA SER A 375 -16.55 5.61 -6.73
C SER A 375 -16.76 7.01 -7.30
N ILE A 376 -16.85 8.03 -6.44
CA ILE A 376 -16.99 9.41 -6.89
C ILE A 376 -15.64 9.78 -7.52
N LEU A 377 -15.47 9.45 -8.80
CA LEU A 377 -14.41 9.98 -9.63
C LEU A 377 -14.74 11.44 -9.89
N HIS A 378 -14.50 12.30 -8.89
CA HIS A 378 -14.38 13.72 -9.15
C HIS A 378 -13.06 13.93 -9.91
N MET A 379 -13.15 14.43 -11.15
CA MET A 379 -11.99 15.00 -11.84
C MET A 379 -11.52 16.20 -11.01
N HIS A 380 -10.38 16.07 -10.34
CA HIS A 380 -9.84 17.12 -9.47
C HIS A 380 -9.14 18.20 -10.30
N ASP A 381 -9.70 19.39 -10.32
CA ASP A 381 -8.93 20.62 -10.52
C ASP A 381 -8.17 20.95 -9.22
N ILE A 382 -7.04 21.64 -9.33
CA ILE A 382 -6.07 21.93 -8.25
C ILE A 382 -6.69 22.65 -7.02
N MET A 383 -7.93 23.14 -7.12
CA MET A 383 -8.67 23.77 -6.02
C MET A 383 -9.52 22.80 -5.17
N ASP A 384 -9.78 21.57 -5.63
CA ASP A 384 -10.64 20.59 -4.92
C ASP A 384 -9.86 19.70 -3.92
N ASP A 385 -8.52 19.74 -3.90
CA ASP A 385 -7.65 18.93 -3.01
C ASP A 385 -7.87 19.21 -1.50
N LEU A 386 -8.61 20.27 -1.14
CA LEU A 386 -8.86 20.67 0.25
C LEU A 386 -10.21 20.22 0.83
N ASP A 387 -11.21 19.96 0.00
CA ASP A 387 -12.55 19.58 0.49
C ASP A 387 -12.60 18.12 0.99
N GLU A 388 -11.65 17.27 0.58
CA GLU A 388 -11.58 15.84 0.94
C GLU A 388 -11.27 15.57 2.43
N PHE A 389 -10.67 16.53 3.13
CA PHE A 389 -10.32 16.39 4.57
C PHE A 389 -11.27 17.12 5.51
N THR A 390 -12.35 17.72 4.99
CA THR A 390 -13.35 18.42 5.81
C THR A 390 -14.17 17.46 6.68
N GLU A 391 -14.26 16.20 6.28
CA GLU A 391 -14.95 15.14 7.02
C GLU A 391 -14.18 14.70 8.28
N ILE A 392 -12.84 14.79 8.28
CA ILE A 392 -12.00 14.38 9.41
C ILE A 392 -11.78 15.60 10.32
N PRO A 393 -12.08 15.52 11.64
CA PRO A 393 -11.80 16.59 12.58
C PRO A 393 -10.31 17.00 12.60
N ASP A 394 -10.04 18.29 12.81
CA ASP A 394 -8.68 18.82 12.96
C ASP A 394 -8.10 18.57 14.37
N ASN A 395 -8.27 17.37 14.94
CA ASN A 395 -7.65 16.94 16.20
C ASN A 395 -7.61 15.41 16.34
N PHE A 396 -6.80 14.90 17.26
CA PHE A 396 -6.70 13.46 17.57
C PHE A 396 -7.56 13.03 18.77
N CYS A 397 -8.45 13.88 19.28
CA CYS A 397 -9.25 13.57 20.46
C CYS A 397 -10.55 12.86 20.09
N ASP A 398 -10.81 11.70 20.71
CA ASP A 398 -12.09 10.98 20.64
C ASP A 398 -12.57 10.71 19.20
N LEU A 399 -11.63 10.44 18.27
CA LEU A 399 -11.97 10.14 16.88
C LEU A 399 -12.74 8.81 16.79
N PRO A 400 -13.91 8.78 16.12
CA PRO A 400 -14.68 7.54 15.93
C PRO A 400 -13.90 6.47 15.16
N HIS A 401 -14.17 5.20 15.46
CA HIS A 401 -13.51 4.06 14.81
C HIS A 401 -13.66 4.05 13.28
N GLU A 402 -14.77 4.58 12.75
CA GLU A 402 -15.07 4.69 11.32
C GLU A 402 -14.05 5.52 10.53
N HIS A 403 -13.33 6.43 11.22
CA HIS A 403 -12.29 7.24 10.60
C HIS A 403 -10.97 6.50 10.43
N TYR A 404 -10.79 5.37 11.14
CA TYR A 404 -9.57 4.58 11.06
C TYR A 404 -9.70 3.46 10.01
N PRO A 405 -8.61 3.12 9.30
CA PRO A 405 -7.30 3.76 9.33
C PRO A 405 -7.33 5.18 8.74
N LEU A 406 -6.63 6.11 9.38
CA LEU A 406 -6.52 7.50 8.91
C LEU A 406 -5.52 7.55 7.74
N THR A 407 -5.98 7.90 6.55
CA THR A 407 -5.09 8.22 5.42
C THR A 407 -5.11 9.73 5.21
N ILE A 408 -4.03 10.40 5.60
CA ILE A 408 -3.96 11.88 5.65
C ILE A 408 -2.67 12.42 5.04
N THR A 409 -2.71 13.68 4.63
CA THR A 409 -1.49 14.39 4.25
C THR A 409 -0.67 14.79 5.50
N TYR A 410 0.64 15.00 5.34
CA TYR A 410 1.47 15.54 6.41
C TYR A 410 0.96 16.91 6.90
N ARG A 411 0.40 17.72 5.99
CA ARG A 411 -0.24 19.00 6.32
C ARG A 411 -1.43 18.80 7.26
N LYS A 412 -2.32 17.86 6.94
CA LYS A 412 -3.46 17.50 7.80
C LYS A 412 -3.00 16.95 9.14
N PHE A 413 -1.96 16.14 9.17
CA PHE A 413 -1.34 15.67 10.41
C PHE A 413 -0.91 16.82 11.33
N LEU A 414 -0.28 17.87 10.79
CA LEU A 414 0.09 19.05 11.57
C LEU A 414 -1.13 19.83 12.10
N MET A 415 -2.18 19.97 11.30
CA MET A 415 -3.44 20.59 11.75
C MET A 415 -4.07 19.81 12.90
N MET A 416 -4.09 18.48 12.81
CA MET A 416 -4.61 17.61 13.87
C MET A 416 -3.75 17.67 15.13
N LEU A 417 -2.42 17.78 15.01
CA LEU A 417 -1.56 18.02 16.17
C LEU A 417 -1.86 19.36 16.84
N ASP A 418 -1.97 20.43 16.06
CA ASP A 418 -2.25 21.78 16.59
C ASP A 418 -3.60 21.84 17.32
N GLY A 419 -4.65 21.26 16.74
CA GLY A 419 -5.97 21.20 17.38
C GLY A 419 -6.03 20.25 18.58
N THR A 420 -4.99 19.46 18.83
CA THR A 420 -4.84 18.64 20.04
C THR A 420 -4.09 19.40 21.16
N CYS A 421 -3.33 20.43 20.83
CA CYS A 421 -2.69 21.31 21.81
C CYS A 421 -3.73 22.17 22.53
N ARG A 422 -3.44 22.62 23.76
CA ARG A 422 -4.35 23.51 24.50
C ARG A 422 -4.35 24.91 23.90
N THR A 423 -3.18 25.35 23.46
CA THR A 423 -3.00 26.60 22.74
C THR A 423 -2.65 26.32 21.29
N SER A 424 -3.54 26.72 20.36
CA SER A 424 -3.24 26.60 18.93
C SER A 424 -2.23 27.66 18.52
N PHE A 425 -1.31 27.31 17.63
CA PHE A 425 -0.39 28.24 16.99
C PHE A 425 -1.16 29.41 16.33
N PHE A 426 -2.31 29.10 15.74
CA PHE A 426 -3.12 30.10 15.05
C PHE A 426 -3.88 31.02 16.01
N ASP A 427 -4.15 30.61 17.25
CA ASP A 427 -4.87 31.41 18.26
C ASP A 427 -4.16 32.74 18.58
N ALA A 428 -2.82 32.77 18.50
CA ALA A 428 -2.04 34.01 18.62
C ALA A 428 -2.40 35.06 17.55
N PHE A 429 -2.90 34.62 16.40
CA PHE A 429 -3.30 35.45 15.26
C PHE A 429 -4.82 35.66 15.17
N TYR A 430 -5.62 34.87 15.89
CA TYR A 430 -7.09 34.98 15.91
C TYR A 430 -7.61 36.34 16.38
N GLY A 431 -6.86 37.03 17.26
CA GLY A 431 -7.21 38.36 17.73
C GLY A 431 -7.38 39.39 16.60
N GLU A 432 -6.59 39.28 15.52
CA GLU A 432 -6.66 40.17 14.35
C GLU A 432 -7.80 39.81 13.38
N MET A 433 -8.29 38.57 13.42
CA MET A 433 -9.29 38.03 12.49
C MET A 433 -10.75 38.16 12.96
N LYS A 434 -10.98 38.63 14.20
CA LYS A 434 -12.31 38.68 14.83
C LYS A 434 -13.36 39.43 13.99
N SER A 435 -12.97 40.45 13.22
CA SER A 435 -13.85 41.21 12.33
C SER A 435 -14.33 40.44 11.10
N SER A 436 -13.64 39.36 10.71
CA SER A 436 -13.96 38.53 9.53
C SER A 436 -15.04 37.48 9.85
N PHE A 437 -15.12 37.05 11.11
CA PHE A 437 -16.00 35.97 11.60
C PHE A 437 -17.48 36.37 11.68
N GLU A 438 -17.79 37.66 11.72
CA GLU A 438 -19.18 38.16 11.73
C GLU A 438 -19.94 37.85 10.42
N ARG A 439 -19.27 37.31 9.39
CA ARG A 439 -19.87 36.88 8.11
C ARG A 439 -20.09 35.36 7.97
N GLY A 440 -20.25 34.62 9.07
CA GLY A 440 -20.87 33.28 9.03
C GLY A 440 -20.03 32.15 8.44
N HIS A 441 -18.70 32.25 8.42
CA HIS A 441 -17.82 31.17 7.96
C HIS A 441 -17.41 30.23 9.12
N SER A 442 -17.29 28.92 8.84
CA SER A 442 -16.73 27.91 9.77
C SER A 442 -15.29 28.25 10.18
N ARG A 443 -14.92 27.96 11.45
CA ARG A 443 -13.57 28.18 12.02
C ARG A 443 -12.46 27.63 11.13
N SER A 444 -12.66 26.44 10.56
CA SER A 444 -11.70 25.74 9.69
C SER A 444 -11.41 26.50 8.40
N ARG A 445 -12.44 27.06 7.72
CA ARG A 445 -12.24 27.86 6.49
C ARG A 445 -11.48 29.16 6.75
N ALA A 446 -11.70 29.80 7.89
CA ALA A 446 -10.98 31.03 8.25
C ALA A 446 -9.49 30.79 8.51
N VAL A 447 -9.15 29.69 9.19
CA VAL A 447 -7.75 29.26 9.38
C VAL A 447 -7.10 28.94 8.05
N GLN A 448 -7.83 28.30 7.14
CA GLN A 448 -7.30 27.99 5.82
C GLN A 448 -6.97 29.25 5.00
N THR A 449 -7.89 30.21 4.95
CA THR A 449 -7.63 31.51 4.29
C THR A 449 -6.47 32.24 4.96
N PHE A 450 -6.33 32.16 6.29
CA PHE A 450 -5.20 32.74 7.00
C PHE A 450 -3.88 32.14 6.56
N ILE A 451 -3.82 30.80 6.53
CA ILE A 451 -2.67 30.03 6.11
C ILE A 451 -2.26 30.46 4.69
N GLU A 452 -3.17 30.49 3.73
CA GLU A 452 -2.87 30.87 2.35
C GLU A 452 -2.33 32.29 2.21
N LEU A 453 -2.82 33.22 3.05
CA LEU A 453 -2.37 34.61 3.04
C LEU A 453 -1.01 34.80 3.73
N LYS A 454 -0.75 34.09 4.82
CA LYS A 454 0.36 34.37 5.74
C LYS A 454 1.51 33.38 5.66
N GLU A 455 1.28 32.18 5.18
CA GLU A 455 2.34 31.19 4.99
C GLU A 455 3.29 31.61 3.88
N VAL A 456 4.59 31.47 4.13
CA VAL A 456 5.65 31.66 3.15
C VAL A 456 6.02 30.32 2.53
N THR A 457 5.46 30.05 1.35
CA THR A 457 5.91 28.95 0.48
C THR A 457 7.13 29.37 -0.34
N TYR A 458 7.73 28.43 -1.08
CA TYR A 458 8.83 28.75 -1.99
C TYR A 458 8.42 29.81 -3.02
N GLU A 459 7.22 29.73 -3.56
CA GLU A 459 6.70 30.68 -4.56
C GLU A 459 6.61 32.09 -3.96
N LYS A 460 6.10 32.20 -2.74
CA LYS A 460 6.00 33.48 -2.02
C LYS A 460 7.39 34.01 -1.65
N PHE A 461 8.30 33.15 -1.21
CA PHE A 461 9.69 33.51 -0.94
C PHE A 461 10.37 34.06 -2.20
N ALA A 462 10.27 33.35 -3.32
CA ALA A 462 10.88 33.74 -4.59
C ALA A 462 10.28 35.03 -5.18
N ALA A 463 8.98 35.26 -5.02
CA ALA A 463 8.30 36.43 -5.56
C ALA A 463 8.46 37.69 -4.68
N PHE A 464 8.37 37.57 -3.35
CA PHE A 464 8.24 38.73 -2.46
C PHE A 464 9.47 39.00 -1.59
N TYR A 465 10.23 37.97 -1.21
CA TYR A 465 11.40 38.11 -0.34
C TYR A 465 12.68 38.19 -1.16
N TRP A 466 12.86 37.26 -2.09
CA TRP A 466 14.08 37.13 -2.89
C TRP A 466 14.52 38.43 -3.60
N PRO A 467 13.62 39.23 -4.22
CA PRO A 467 14.02 40.47 -4.89
C PRO A 467 14.43 41.61 -3.95
N ARG A 468 14.14 41.49 -2.65
CA ARG A 468 14.39 42.53 -1.64
C ARG A 468 15.70 42.32 -0.88
N PHE A 469 16.26 41.11 -0.93
CA PHE A 469 17.56 40.83 -0.33
C PHE A 469 18.67 41.61 -1.02
N ASN A 470 19.76 41.84 -0.29
CA ASN A 470 20.93 42.49 -0.84
C ASN A 470 21.46 41.75 -2.09
N ALA A 471 21.51 42.45 -3.22
CA ALA A 471 21.97 41.92 -4.50
C ALA A 471 23.41 41.36 -4.43
N ASP A 472 24.26 41.91 -3.57
CA ASP A 472 25.63 41.43 -3.38
C ASP A 472 25.69 40.05 -2.70
N LEU A 473 24.69 39.74 -1.87
CA LEU A 473 24.55 38.43 -1.22
C LEU A 473 23.93 37.39 -2.16
N THR A 474 22.96 37.78 -2.99
CA THR A 474 22.16 36.85 -3.82
C THR A 474 22.76 36.53 -5.20
N LYS A 475 23.69 37.36 -5.71
CA LYS A 475 24.25 37.25 -7.09
C LYS A 475 24.81 35.88 -7.49
N LYS A 476 25.21 35.04 -6.53
CA LYS A 476 25.83 33.73 -6.76
C LYS A 476 24.95 32.54 -6.39
N PHE A 477 23.68 32.77 -6.05
CA PHE A 477 22.79 31.73 -5.56
C PHE A 477 21.48 31.70 -6.35
N ALA A 478 20.92 30.50 -6.49
CA ALA A 478 19.54 30.34 -6.91
C ALA A 478 18.61 30.45 -5.68
N ALA A 479 17.46 31.09 -5.86
CA ALA A 479 16.46 31.25 -4.80
C ALA A 479 16.05 29.90 -4.19
N SER A 480 15.88 28.88 -5.03
CA SER A 480 15.54 27.51 -4.62
C SER A 480 16.59 26.90 -3.70
N THR A 481 17.88 27.03 -4.04
CA THR A 481 18.98 26.52 -3.20
C THR A 481 18.99 27.18 -1.83
N VAL A 482 18.84 28.51 -1.77
CA VAL A 482 18.83 29.24 -0.50
C VAL A 482 17.62 28.85 0.34
N PHE A 483 16.44 28.77 -0.27
CA PHE A 483 15.23 28.36 0.42
C PHE A 483 15.34 26.94 0.98
N THR A 484 15.86 25.99 0.18
CA THR A 484 16.10 24.61 0.63
C THR A 484 17.08 24.55 1.79
N GLU A 485 18.18 25.31 1.77
CA GLU A 485 19.14 25.36 2.89
C GLU A 485 18.50 25.95 4.16
N ILE A 486 17.70 27.02 4.02
CA ILE A 486 16.98 27.62 5.15
C ILE A 486 16.03 26.61 5.77
N ILE A 487 15.14 26.02 4.98
CA ILE A 487 14.07 25.16 5.49
C ILE A 487 14.60 23.79 5.94
N SER A 488 15.48 23.16 5.16
CA SER A 488 15.90 21.78 5.40
C SER A 488 17.07 21.66 6.37
N HIS A 489 18.02 22.59 6.32
CA HIS A 489 19.28 22.48 7.07
C HIS A 489 19.36 23.45 8.25
N ILE A 490 18.98 24.71 8.08
CA ILE A 490 19.01 25.68 9.19
C ILE A 490 17.85 25.43 10.14
N LYS A 491 16.61 25.39 9.65
CA LYS A 491 15.40 25.24 10.47
C LYS A 491 14.96 23.79 10.65
N GLY A 492 15.27 22.93 9.69
CA GLY A 492 14.87 21.52 9.66
C GLY A 492 15.81 20.54 10.38
N ALA A 493 16.94 21.02 10.91
CA ALA A 493 17.88 20.21 11.68
C ALA A 493 17.33 19.91 13.08
N TYR A 494 17.30 18.63 13.44
CA TYR A 494 16.90 18.17 14.78
C TYR A 494 18.14 17.96 15.66
N GLN A 495 18.12 18.49 16.89
CA GLN A 495 19.17 18.29 17.89
C GLN A 495 18.54 17.81 19.20
N ALA A 496 18.63 16.50 19.47
CA ALA A 496 18.00 15.85 20.64
C ALA A 496 18.45 16.41 22.01
N SER A 497 19.66 16.99 22.08
CA SER A 497 20.29 17.41 23.34
C SER A 497 20.10 18.87 23.72
N ARG A 498 19.40 19.67 22.90
CA ARG A 498 19.12 21.08 23.18
C ARG A 498 17.60 21.31 23.33
N PRO A 499 17.17 22.29 24.14
CA PRO A 499 15.80 22.79 24.04
C PRO A 499 15.54 23.07 22.56
N CYS A 500 14.38 22.70 22.03
CA CYS A 500 14.08 22.81 20.60
C CYS A 500 14.09 24.30 20.18
N THR A 501 15.28 24.86 19.93
CA THR A 501 15.47 26.26 19.53
C THR A 501 15.04 26.49 18.09
N GLY A 502 14.65 25.41 17.38
CA GLY A 502 14.05 25.43 16.06
C GLY A 502 14.97 25.90 14.93
N LYS A 503 16.25 26.13 15.24
CA LYS A 503 17.27 26.58 14.28
C LYS A 503 18.67 26.15 14.67
N LEU A 504 19.45 25.80 13.66
CA LEU A 504 20.87 25.49 13.75
C LEU A 504 21.67 26.78 13.88
N GLY A 505 22.61 26.83 14.83
CA GLY A 505 23.48 27.99 14.98
C GLY A 505 24.40 28.17 13.76
N ARG A 506 24.81 29.41 13.49
CA ARG A 506 25.70 29.78 12.36
C ARG A 506 26.93 28.88 12.26
N GLN A 507 27.61 28.66 13.39
CA GLN A 507 28.82 27.84 13.44
C GLN A 507 28.53 26.37 13.07
N ASP A 508 27.48 25.79 13.65
CA ASP A 508 27.08 24.40 13.40
C ASP A 508 26.64 24.22 11.93
N TYR A 509 25.98 25.22 11.35
CA TYR A 509 25.57 25.22 9.94
C TYR A 509 26.76 25.31 8.98
N VAL A 510 27.73 26.19 9.24
CA VAL A 510 28.92 26.34 8.41
C VAL A 510 29.76 25.06 8.43
N MET A 511 29.89 24.39 9.59
CA MET A 511 30.58 23.10 9.74
C MET A 511 29.96 21.95 8.94
N LEU A 512 28.73 22.08 8.42
CA LEU A 512 28.15 21.07 7.52
C LEU A 512 28.90 20.97 6.18
N SER A 513 29.68 21.98 5.80
CA SER A 513 30.50 21.95 4.58
C SER A 513 31.58 20.85 4.61
N ASP A 514 32.01 20.44 5.81
CA ASP A 514 33.06 19.43 6.01
C ASP A 514 32.54 17.99 5.84
N LYS A 515 31.22 17.81 5.66
CA LYS A 515 30.63 16.51 5.29
C LYS A 515 31.00 16.18 3.84
N ARG A 516 31.37 14.91 3.59
CA ARG A 516 31.96 14.37 2.35
C ARG A 516 31.20 14.66 1.02
N PHE A 517 30.02 15.28 1.05
CA PHE A 517 29.16 15.52 -0.12
C PHE A 517 28.50 16.93 -0.15
N SER A 518 28.99 17.92 0.61
CA SER A 518 28.42 19.27 0.58
C SER A 518 28.70 19.98 -0.75
N SER A 519 27.67 20.39 -1.47
CA SER A 519 27.76 21.22 -2.68
C SER A 519 28.19 22.68 -2.40
N LEU A 520 28.07 23.10 -1.12
CA LEU A 520 28.36 24.45 -0.65
C LEU A 520 29.58 24.45 0.27
N ASN A 521 30.50 25.40 0.02
CA ASN A 521 31.67 25.64 0.87
C ASN A 521 31.32 26.57 2.05
N ASN A 522 32.26 26.73 2.98
CA ASN A 522 32.12 27.57 4.18
C ASN A 522 31.65 29.00 3.85
N GLU A 523 32.32 29.68 2.92
CA GLU A 523 31.98 31.06 2.55
C GLU A 523 30.55 31.20 1.98
N LYS A 524 30.10 30.22 1.21
CA LYS A 524 28.74 30.22 0.66
C LYS A 524 27.70 30.01 1.76
N ARG A 525 27.93 29.07 2.67
CA ARG A 525 27.06 28.84 3.83
C ARG A 525 26.99 30.07 4.72
N ASP A 526 28.13 30.74 4.94
CA ASP A 526 28.20 31.98 5.72
C ASP A 526 27.23 33.05 5.18
N LYS A 527 27.28 33.29 3.86
CA LYS A 527 26.39 34.24 3.17
C LYS A 527 24.92 33.81 3.19
N ILE A 528 24.65 32.51 3.05
CA ILE A 528 23.27 31.99 3.14
C ILE A 528 22.71 32.23 4.53
N TYR A 529 23.53 32.13 5.58
CA TYR A 529 23.10 32.42 6.94
C TYR A 529 22.78 33.91 7.13
N ASP A 530 23.52 34.81 6.48
CA ASP A 530 23.19 36.24 6.51
C ASP A 530 21.84 36.51 5.81
N ILE A 531 21.59 35.88 4.65
CA ILE A 531 20.28 35.94 3.96
C ILE A 531 19.18 35.36 4.84
N PHE A 532 19.43 34.28 5.57
CA PHE A 532 18.48 33.69 6.52
C PHE A 532 18.09 34.68 7.62
N LEU A 533 19.05 35.41 8.20
CA LEU A 533 18.77 36.42 9.22
C LEU A 533 17.94 37.58 8.67
N GLU A 534 18.25 38.04 7.46
CA GLU A 534 17.47 39.08 6.77
C GLU A 534 16.04 38.59 6.49
N TYR A 535 15.90 37.35 6.00
CA TYR A 535 14.62 36.69 5.78
C TYR A 535 13.77 36.61 7.05
N GLU A 536 14.31 36.11 8.16
CA GLU A 536 13.60 36.01 9.44
C GLU A 536 13.18 37.39 9.96
N SER A 537 14.04 38.41 9.83
CA SER A 537 13.72 39.79 10.22
C SER A 537 12.57 40.38 9.41
N MET A 538 12.61 40.22 8.08
CA MET A 538 11.55 40.67 7.18
C MET A 538 10.23 39.96 7.46
N LYS A 539 10.27 38.63 7.59
CA LYS A 539 9.10 37.79 7.85
C LYS A 539 8.46 38.14 9.20
N CYS A 540 9.27 38.35 10.24
CA CYS A 540 8.80 38.83 11.54
C CYS A 540 8.11 40.19 11.44
N THR A 541 8.66 41.12 10.65
CA THR A 541 8.06 42.45 10.42
C THR A 541 6.72 42.34 9.66
N ALA A 542 6.63 41.41 8.71
CA ALA A 542 5.41 41.15 7.94
C ALA A 542 4.34 40.36 8.71
N LYS A 543 4.68 39.84 9.91
CA LYS A 543 3.87 38.88 10.67
C LYS A 543 3.44 37.69 9.81
N GLU A 544 4.40 37.14 9.09
CA GLU A 544 4.24 35.94 8.28
C GLU A 544 4.95 34.76 8.95
N PHE A 545 4.66 33.55 8.52
CA PHE A 545 5.29 32.33 9.06
C PHE A 545 5.62 31.38 7.92
N ASP A 546 6.61 30.52 8.12
CA ASP A 546 6.85 29.36 7.26
C ASP A 546 6.52 28.06 8.00
N LEU A 547 6.47 26.95 7.24
CA LEU A 547 6.13 25.64 7.79
C LEU A 547 7.04 25.22 8.95
N SER A 548 8.30 25.67 8.98
CA SER A 548 9.23 25.34 10.06
C SER A 548 8.89 26.08 11.35
N ASP A 549 8.41 27.33 11.28
CA ASP A 549 7.94 28.05 12.47
C ASP A 549 6.77 27.32 13.13
N PHE A 550 5.83 26.85 12.31
CA PHE A 550 4.67 26.13 12.79
C PHE A 550 5.08 24.79 13.46
N VAL A 551 5.94 24.01 12.81
CA VAL A 551 6.49 22.76 13.36
C VAL A 551 7.26 22.99 14.67
N ASN A 552 8.05 24.06 14.75
CA ASN A 552 8.81 24.41 15.96
C ASN A 552 7.90 24.85 17.11
N SER A 553 6.81 25.57 16.79
CA SER A 553 5.79 25.90 17.78
C SER A 553 5.13 24.64 18.32
N LEU A 554 4.79 23.67 17.46
CA LEU A 554 4.22 22.39 17.89
C LEU A 554 5.15 21.63 18.83
N HIS A 555 6.45 21.53 18.53
CA HIS A 555 7.41 20.94 19.47
C HIS A 555 7.41 21.66 20.82
N SER A 556 7.39 22.99 20.80
CA SER A 556 7.38 23.79 22.03
C SER A 556 6.11 23.55 22.85
N SER A 557 4.93 23.55 22.21
CA SER A 557 3.65 23.26 22.86
C SER A 557 3.60 21.82 23.38
N LEU A 558 4.01 20.82 22.60
CA LEU A 558 3.97 19.41 23.01
C LEU A 558 4.95 19.10 24.16
N VAL A 559 6.11 19.74 24.20
CA VAL A 559 7.07 19.59 25.32
C VAL A 559 6.57 20.28 26.59
N SER A 560 5.92 21.44 26.47
CA SER A 560 5.48 22.24 27.62
C SER A 560 4.12 21.83 28.18
N GLU A 561 3.17 21.52 27.32
CA GLU A 561 1.78 21.17 27.67
C GLU A 561 1.57 19.65 27.75
N GLY A 562 2.36 18.86 27.00
CA GLY A 562 2.15 17.44 26.80
C GLY A 562 1.17 17.14 25.66
N TYR A 563 1.19 15.90 25.16
CA TYR A 563 0.21 15.42 24.19
C TYR A 563 -1.06 14.91 24.90
N HIS A 564 -2.22 15.38 24.46
CA HIS A 564 -3.52 15.06 25.06
C HIS A 564 -4.50 14.35 24.11
N GLY A 565 -4.05 13.98 22.91
CA GLY A 565 -4.86 13.25 21.94
C GLY A 565 -4.84 11.75 22.20
N ASP A 566 -5.66 11.03 21.45
CA ASP A 566 -5.61 9.58 21.45
C ASP A 566 -4.32 9.09 20.79
N MET A 567 -3.63 8.17 21.47
CA MET A 567 -2.44 7.53 20.91
C MET A 567 -2.79 6.67 19.70
N VAL A 568 -1.94 6.73 18.69
CA VAL A 568 -1.96 5.87 17.51
C VAL A 568 -1.06 4.65 17.77
N ASP A 569 -1.50 3.48 17.31
CA ASP A 569 -0.77 2.21 17.47
C ASP A 569 0.28 1.98 16.38
N PHE A 570 -0.03 2.40 15.14
CA PHE A 570 0.85 2.26 13.97
C PHE A 570 0.86 3.52 13.09
N VAL A 571 2.05 3.94 12.67
CA VAL A 571 2.33 5.10 11.83
C VAL A 571 3.10 4.63 10.59
N TYR A 572 2.52 4.87 9.43
CA TYR A 572 3.10 4.58 8.11
C TYR A 572 3.42 5.92 7.44
N ILE A 573 4.66 6.12 7.01
CA ILE A 573 5.10 7.35 6.38
C ILE A 573 5.70 7.04 5.02
N ASP A 574 5.09 7.60 3.98
CA ASP A 574 5.60 7.53 2.61
C ASP A 574 6.35 8.81 2.23
N GLU A 575 7.30 8.67 1.31
CA GLU A 575 8.18 9.75 0.82
C GLU A 575 8.87 10.53 1.96
N VAL A 576 9.46 9.81 2.93
CA VAL A 576 10.13 10.42 4.09
C VAL A 576 11.26 11.40 3.72
N GLN A 577 11.80 11.30 2.50
CA GLN A 577 12.80 12.23 2.00
C GLN A 577 12.27 13.64 1.73
N ASP A 578 10.95 13.81 1.63
CA ASP A 578 10.30 15.11 1.45
C ASP A 578 9.98 15.78 2.80
N LEU A 579 10.35 15.16 3.92
CA LEU A 579 10.18 15.69 5.28
C LEU A 579 11.52 16.02 5.94
N THR A 580 11.54 17.09 6.73
CA THR A 580 12.71 17.44 7.56
C THR A 580 12.81 16.57 8.80
N MET A 581 13.99 16.50 9.43
CA MET A 581 14.16 15.71 10.66
C MET A 581 13.30 16.25 11.80
N THR A 582 13.16 17.57 11.91
CA THR A 582 12.27 18.19 12.91
C THR A 582 10.79 17.84 12.66
N GLN A 583 10.38 17.73 11.40
CA GLN A 583 9.04 17.27 11.03
C GLN A 583 8.81 15.82 11.45
N ILE A 584 9.71 14.91 11.03
CA ILE A 584 9.64 13.48 11.39
C ILE A 584 9.61 13.29 12.91
N ALA A 585 10.36 14.10 13.66
CA ALA A 585 10.42 14.04 15.12
C ALA A 585 9.08 14.32 15.82
N LEU A 586 8.11 14.99 15.19
CA LEU A 586 6.77 15.18 15.77
C LEU A 586 6.01 13.86 15.94
N LEU A 587 6.33 12.84 15.14
CA LEU A 587 5.65 11.55 15.18
C LEU A 587 5.85 10.80 16.51
N LYS A 588 6.90 11.13 17.26
CA LYS A 588 7.17 10.53 18.58
C LYS A 588 6.09 10.86 19.61
N TYR A 589 5.39 11.99 19.45
CA TYR A 589 4.35 12.40 20.41
C TYR A 589 3.04 11.64 20.23
N VAL A 590 2.76 11.11 19.03
CA VAL A 590 1.46 10.48 18.70
C VAL A 590 1.46 8.96 18.81
N CYS A 591 2.63 8.31 18.81
CA CYS A 591 2.74 6.85 18.86
C CYS A 591 3.82 6.41 19.85
N MET A 592 3.43 5.66 20.89
CA MET A 592 4.34 5.08 21.89
C MET A 592 4.84 3.68 21.51
N ASN A 593 4.27 3.06 20.47
CA ASN A 593 4.69 1.76 20.00
C ASN A 593 5.99 1.87 19.17
N ILE A 594 7.09 2.24 19.82
CA ILE A 594 8.36 2.52 19.13
C ILE A 594 8.96 1.23 18.55
N LYS A 595 8.71 0.08 19.18
CA LYS A 595 9.29 -1.20 18.75
C LYS A 595 8.68 -1.72 17.45
N GLU A 596 7.38 -1.56 17.24
CA GLU A 596 6.64 -2.19 16.13
C GLU A 596 5.82 -1.19 15.30
N GLY A 597 5.58 0.00 15.83
CA GLY A 597 4.56 0.94 15.38
C GLY A 597 5.00 1.90 14.28
N PHE A 598 6.23 1.85 13.77
CA PHE A 598 6.68 2.80 12.74
C PHE A 598 7.15 2.13 11.46
N LEU A 599 6.72 2.66 10.33
CA LEU A 599 7.25 2.30 9.02
C LEU A 599 7.58 3.55 8.22
N PHE A 600 8.86 3.71 7.89
CA PHE A 600 9.38 4.83 7.12
C PHE A 600 9.78 4.35 5.73
N ALA A 601 9.10 4.81 4.67
CA ALA A 601 9.45 4.48 3.29
C ALA A 601 9.92 5.72 2.52
N GLY A 602 10.95 5.57 1.69
CA GLY A 602 11.48 6.68 0.90
C GLY A 602 12.51 6.28 -0.15
N ASP A 603 12.98 7.29 -0.88
CA ASP A 603 13.84 7.14 -2.06
C ASP A 603 14.99 8.17 -2.10
N THR A 604 16.21 7.74 -1.78
CA THR A 604 17.43 8.59 -1.85
C THR A 604 17.79 9.07 -3.27
N ALA A 605 17.19 8.48 -4.30
CA ALA A 605 17.33 8.83 -5.72
C ALA A 605 16.73 10.18 -6.05
N GLN A 606 15.58 10.45 -5.43
CA GLN A 606 14.79 11.64 -5.69
C GLN A 606 15.40 12.88 -5.03
N THR A 607 16.26 12.69 -4.04
CA THR A 607 16.89 13.78 -3.26
C THR A 607 18.01 14.44 -4.06
N ILE A 608 18.82 13.63 -4.77
CA ILE A 608 19.89 14.12 -5.66
C ILE A 608 19.33 15.03 -6.75
N ALA A 609 18.20 14.66 -7.35
CA ALA A 609 17.56 15.45 -8.40
C ALA A 609 17.01 16.79 -7.89
N ARG A 610 16.63 16.88 -6.61
CA ARG A 610 16.12 18.11 -5.96
C ARG A 610 17.20 18.92 -5.23
N GLY A 611 18.43 18.42 -5.16
CA GLY A 611 19.52 19.05 -4.41
C GLY A 611 19.30 19.07 -2.89
N ILE A 612 18.49 18.14 -2.37
CA ILE A 612 18.21 17.98 -0.93
C ILE A 612 19.17 16.91 -0.39
N ASP A 613 19.93 17.22 0.67
CA ASP A 613 20.84 16.25 1.33
C ASP A 613 20.07 15.43 2.38
N PHE A 614 19.25 14.50 1.90
CA PHE A 614 18.54 13.53 2.75
C PHE A 614 19.20 12.16 2.69
N ARG A 615 19.40 11.54 3.86
CA ARG A 615 19.97 10.20 4.01
C ARG A 615 19.17 9.36 5.00
N PHE A 616 19.04 8.07 4.72
CA PHE A 616 18.35 7.14 5.62
C PHE A 616 19.09 6.97 6.95
N GLU A 617 20.42 7.12 6.97
CA GLU A 617 21.20 7.14 8.20
C GLU A 617 20.76 8.25 9.16
N ASP A 618 20.31 9.39 8.62
CA ASP A 618 19.89 10.53 9.44
C ASP A 618 18.55 10.23 10.13
N ILE A 619 17.57 9.61 9.44
CA ILE A 619 16.34 9.14 10.10
C ILE A 619 16.66 8.06 11.14
N ARG A 620 17.52 7.09 10.81
CA ARG A 620 17.88 6.03 11.77
C ARG A 620 18.52 6.61 13.04
N SER A 621 19.40 7.60 12.87
CA SER A 621 20.01 8.34 13.98
C SER A 621 18.96 9.11 14.79
N LEU A 622 18.04 9.81 14.11
CA LEU A 622 16.91 10.49 14.74
C LEU A 622 16.06 9.51 15.56
N PHE A 623 15.74 8.35 15.00
CA PHE A 623 14.94 7.34 15.69
C PHE A 623 15.62 6.86 16.97
N TYR A 624 16.91 6.57 16.92
CA TYR A 624 17.66 6.16 18.10
C TYR A 624 17.76 7.26 19.17
N THR A 625 18.05 8.49 18.75
CA THR A 625 18.30 9.60 19.67
C THR A 625 17.04 10.26 20.22
N ALA A 626 15.98 10.37 19.41
CA ALA A 626 14.77 11.10 19.75
C ALA A 626 13.60 10.19 20.13
N PHE A 627 13.45 9.03 19.48
CA PHE A 627 12.34 8.12 19.77
C PHE A 627 12.73 7.18 20.91
N LEU A 628 13.87 6.46 20.81
CA LEU A 628 14.25 5.48 21.82
C LEU A 628 14.79 6.13 23.11
N ALA A 629 15.80 6.98 23.02
CA ALA A 629 16.51 7.49 24.20
C ALA A 629 15.65 8.43 25.08
N GLU A 630 14.87 9.33 24.48
CA GLU A 630 13.98 10.24 25.24
C GLU A 630 12.83 9.48 25.92
N THR A 631 12.33 8.40 25.30
CA THR A 631 11.26 7.57 25.88
C THR A 631 11.76 6.70 27.04
N GLU A 632 12.98 6.17 26.96
CA GLU A 632 13.61 5.46 28.08
C GLU A 632 13.85 6.37 29.28
N ALA A 633 14.24 7.63 29.06
CA ALA A 633 14.37 8.64 30.12
C ALA A 633 13.01 8.99 30.77
N SER A 634 11.94 9.13 29.97
CA SER A 634 10.59 9.39 30.48
C SER A 634 10.03 8.21 31.28
N ASN A 635 10.29 6.98 30.84
CA ASN A 635 9.89 5.75 31.54
C ASN A 635 10.65 5.51 32.86
N GLN A 636 11.85 6.06 33.03
CA GLN A 636 12.56 6.00 34.32
C GLN A 636 11.98 6.99 35.35
N GLY A 637 11.46 8.14 34.91
CA GLY A 637 10.76 9.10 35.78
C GLY A 637 9.41 8.58 36.32
N LEU A 638 8.71 7.76 35.53
CA LEU A 638 7.43 7.13 35.90
C LEU A 638 7.56 5.94 36.88
N LYS A 639 8.76 5.47 37.21
CA LYS A 639 8.96 4.40 38.21
C LYS A 639 8.84 4.88 39.66
N HIS A 640 8.69 6.18 39.90
CA HIS A 640 8.56 6.76 41.24
C HIS A 640 7.13 7.25 41.61
N GLY A 641 6.13 7.01 40.75
CA GLY A 641 4.71 7.25 41.06
C GLY A 641 3.91 5.95 40.91
N ASP A 642 3.04 5.66 41.89
CA ASP A 642 2.33 4.40 42.09
C ASP A 642 1.70 3.78 40.83
N TRP A 643 2.13 2.56 40.49
CA TRP A 643 1.50 1.71 39.49
C TRP A 643 0.52 0.75 40.16
N THR A 644 -0.79 1.01 40.04
CA THR A 644 -1.78 -0.07 40.04
C THR A 644 -1.69 -0.82 38.71
N CYS A 645 -1.05 -1.98 38.78
CA CYS A 645 -0.80 -2.90 37.68
C CYS A 645 -2.11 -3.57 37.22
N ILE A 646 -2.58 -3.29 36.00
CA ILE A 646 -3.47 -4.20 35.27
C ILE A 646 -2.62 -4.89 34.19
N ARG A 647 -2.12 -6.08 34.54
CA ARG A 647 -1.55 -7.03 33.58
C ARG A 647 -2.66 -7.49 32.63
N ARG A 648 -2.55 -7.21 31.33
CA ARG A 648 -3.12 -8.08 30.30
C ARG A 648 -2.00 -8.95 29.73
N SER A 649 -2.23 -10.24 29.86
CA SER A 649 -1.33 -11.37 29.65
C SER A 649 -1.01 -11.59 28.17
N SER A 650 0.28 -11.57 27.84
CA SER A 650 0.82 -12.20 26.64
C SER A 650 0.74 -13.72 26.78
N CYS A 651 -0.12 -14.39 26.02
CA CYS A 651 0.00 -15.83 25.81
C CYS A 651 0.91 -16.06 24.61
N ALA A 652 2.19 -16.28 24.90
CA ALA A 652 3.08 -17.04 24.02
C ALA A 652 2.68 -18.51 24.13
N ALA A 653 2.18 -19.10 23.04
CA ALA A 653 2.10 -20.55 22.91
C ALA A 653 3.20 -20.97 21.93
N GLY A 654 4.32 -21.42 22.48
CA GLY A 654 5.23 -22.31 21.77
C GLY A 654 4.68 -23.73 21.88
N VAL A 655 4.56 -24.41 20.75
CA VAL A 655 5.34 -25.57 20.28
C VAL A 655 5.03 -25.74 18.80
#